data_AF-A0A0V0S6T3-F1
#
_entry.id   AF-A0A0V0S6T3-F1
#
_cell.length_a   1.000
_cell.length_b   1.000
_cell.length_c   1.000
_cell.angle_alpha   90.00
_cell.angle_beta   90.00
_cell.angle_gamma   90.00
#
_symmetry.space_group_name_H-M   'P 1'
#
loop_
_entity.id
_entity.type
_entity.pdbx_description
1 polymer ?
#
loop_
_entity_poly.entity_id
_entity_poly.type
_entity_poly.pdbx_seq_one_letter_code
_entity_poly.pdbx_strand_id
1 'polypeptide(L)'
;MPSAYYLQCLLLLWLFLKHLSRSIVHFCFTSVYDNNNNNNNNFSKDLCAYDEDLIYSDIFHGYNPLVLPIASENESRVVIEFGMSMILLVNVDEKNQILQTNVWLTMSWKDPYLRWNPADYNMIKDIRVPVKHIWVPDVVLFNNADGHYEVSFFSNVMVESDGTILWVPPAIYKSSCTIDVENFPFDEQTCLLVFGSWTYTHQEVHLTFYRNKKFIELQDYSYSGVWDIIDVPGIVHDSGSKLTFCIKIKRKPLFYTVLFGIPTMMMAYLSVFVFYLPAGASEKITLSINLLLALVVFMLLISKILPSNSNTLPLIAKYLLLTFILDIMAIIMTVIILNIYFRRPGCSRLPHWARSLFLVYLPRVLLMKRPATRQRNSVVEYVAKKCDNQICLINELSKRVSPKEALTNESNQSVNDDLKQMFNNTADVEIALPELLDQPGNLQDSIFNLNTVNFQMLNQVLISTDQIFDHFRRVRSTEAVREEWRFVSLVLDRLLLYVFFGITLGGTAHIFFQIPNLFLRVDQREIIERIYAQYATQEDFADDQFCLEKLILLLATNIPLYLALCSEDEDRLMIDLFRGYNSLVQPIANANSTPLLLRFGLQLILLINLDEKNQIMHTNVWLTLKWYDFQMRWNPVNYGEIRQIRVATDKVWLPDIVLFNNADGNYEVSYHSNVVIDHDGKMLWVPPAIYKSSCIIDVEYFPFDEQVCTLLFGSWTYNEREIILSFNDGVEGVDLQDYSFSSIWDIIEAPAVLTRQKSRIEFRIRVRRKSLFYTVVLIIPTVLMAFLSMMVFYLPACAGEKITLTINVLLSLVVFLLLVSKILPPTSSTIPLMAKYLLLTFLLNIITILVTVIIINVFFRGPTTHRMPQWVRHTFLDFLPKMLMMKRPKRVSKQPYYGCVDTFRRNNASRLNVPQPQPSYLDANESIQAVPQYSVPDHQSSESFAYYQLAGQYPLTREACKAIEAIEYISEHLRTDEEYQSVREDWKYVAMVIDRLLLYIFFGVTLGGTVGVLLSAPNVFEFVDQAQIVSRLSLLYRGET
;
A
#
# COMPACT_ATOMS: atom_id res chain seq x y z
N MET A 1 18.84 -24.16 -23.45
CA MET A 1 20.01 -25.01 -23.74
C MET A 1 20.99 -24.93 -22.56
N PRO A 2 21.04 -25.93 -21.67
CA PRO A 2 22.04 -26.00 -20.61
C PRO A 2 22.95 -27.22 -20.84
N SER A 3 24.08 -27.05 -21.50
CA SER A 3 25.06 -28.14 -21.67
C SER A 3 26.54 -27.72 -21.55
N ALA A 4 26.82 -26.45 -21.19
CA ALA A 4 28.20 -25.96 -21.09
C ALA A 4 28.77 -25.91 -19.65
N TYR A 5 27.94 -25.94 -18.61
CA TYR A 5 28.42 -25.82 -17.22
C TYR A 5 28.87 -27.13 -16.57
N TYR A 6 28.44 -28.29 -17.10
CA TYR A 6 28.88 -29.60 -16.58
C TYR A 6 30.31 -29.97 -17.02
N LEU A 7 30.79 -29.44 -18.15
CA LEU A 7 32.12 -29.75 -18.66
C LEU A 7 33.24 -28.95 -17.94
N GLN A 8 32.93 -27.75 -17.44
CA GLN A 8 33.88 -26.93 -16.66
C GLN A 8 34.11 -27.49 -15.25
N CYS A 9 33.06 -28.04 -14.61
CA CYS A 9 33.19 -28.72 -13.31
C CYS A 9 33.95 -30.05 -13.40
N LEU A 10 33.81 -30.81 -14.50
CA LEU A 10 34.58 -32.04 -14.72
C LEU A 10 36.05 -31.79 -15.03
N LEU A 11 36.39 -30.67 -15.70
CA LEU A 11 37.80 -30.31 -15.94
C LEU A 11 38.51 -29.82 -14.68
N LEU A 12 37.80 -29.10 -13.79
CA LEU A 12 38.32 -28.67 -12.49
C LEU A 12 38.45 -29.84 -11.50
N LEU A 13 37.53 -30.81 -11.53
CA LEU A 13 37.65 -32.04 -10.75
C LEU A 13 38.83 -32.93 -11.24
N TRP A 14 39.09 -32.95 -12.55
CA TRP A 14 40.21 -33.70 -13.13
C TRP A 14 41.58 -33.04 -12.88
N LEU A 15 41.65 -31.70 -12.84
CA LEU A 15 42.86 -30.96 -12.43
C LEU A 15 43.14 -31.09 -10.93
N PHE A 16 42.09 -31.16 -10.09
CA PHE A 16 42.23 -31.42 -8.66
C PHE A 16 42.71 -32.86 -8.37
N LEU A 17 42.27 -33.85 -9.17
CA LEU A 17 42.68 -35.25 -9.04
C LEU A 17 44.09 -35.54 -9.60
N LYS A 18 44.67 -34.65 -10.41
CA LYS A 18 46.02 -34.82 -10.96
C LYS A 18 47.13 -34.20 -10.10
N HIS A 19 46.78 -33.35 -9.12
CA HIS A 19 47.75 -32.73 -8.21
C HIS A 19 47.89 -33.46 -6.85
N LEU A 20 47.15 -34.55 -6.65
CA LEU A 20 47.13 -35.35 -5.42
C LEU A 20 47.89 -36.69 -5.50
N SER A 21 48.80 -36.85 -6.48
CA SER A 21 49.62 -38.07 -6.61
C SER A 21 51.14 -37.84 -6.55
N ARG A 22 51.62 -36.87 -5.75
CA ARG A 22 53.01 -36.85 -5.27
C ARG A 22 53.06 -36.37 -3.82
N SER A 23 53.44 -37.31 -2.94
CA SER A 23 53.91 -37.17 -1.56
C SER A 23 52.87 -37.01 -0.44
N ILE A 24 52.29 -38.15 -0.03
CA ILE A 24 51.95 -38.43 1.38
C ILE A 24 52.81 -39.65 1.77
N VAL A 25 53.76 -39.43 2.69
CA VAL A 25 54.41 -40.49 3.45
C VAL A 25 53.76 -40.47 4.83
N HIS A 26 52.93 -41.48 5.09
CA HIS A 26 52.52 -41.88 6.43
C HIS A 26 53.39 -43.09 6.79
N PHE A 27 54.15 -43.00 7.88
CA PHE A 27 54.46 -44.18 8.68
C PHE A 27 54.33 -43.80 10.15
N CYS A 28 53.35 -44.43 10.80
CA CYS A 28 53.37 -44.66 12.24
C CYS A 28 54.69 -45.29 12.62
N PHE A 29 55.33 -44.81 13.68
CA PHE A 29 56.20 -45.68 14.46
C PHE A 29 55.66 -45.82 15.88
N THR A 30 55.57 -47.09 16.22
CA THR A 30 55.28 -47.72 17.49
C THR A 30 55.98 -47.09 18.68
N SER A 31 55.19 -46.94 19.74
CA SER A 31 55.59 -47.23 21.12
C SER A 31 56.64 -48.35 21.18
N VAL A 32 57.86 -48.00 21.59
CA VAL A 32 58.79 -48.93 22.23
C VAL A 32 59.00 -48.42 23.64
N TYR A 33 58.52 -49.23 24.57
CA TYR A 33 58.94 -49.26 25.95
C TYR A 33 60.45 -49.47 25.96
N ASP A 34 61.23 -48.48 26.40
CA ASP A 34 62.47 -48.81 27.09
C ASP A 34 62.71 -47.86 28.24
N ASN A 35 63.00 -48.50 29.35
CA ASN A 35 63.05 -47.98 30.69
C ASN A 35 64.49 -47.51 30.91
N ASN A 36 64.74 -46.20 31.05
CA ASN A 36 65.82 -45.68 31.89
C ASN A 36 65.86 -44.15 31.90
N ASN A 37 65.58 -43.60 33.09
CA ASN A 37 66.30 -42.50 33.74
C ASN A 37 66.80 -41.35 32.85
N ASN A 38 66.10 -40.22 32.88
CA ASN A 38 66.51 -39.11 33.75
C ASN A 38 65.52 -37.95 33.64
N ASN A 39 64.99 -37.56 34.81
CA ASN A 39 64.41 -36.26 35.09
C ASN A 39 65.30 -35.16 34.47
N ASN A 40 64.70 -34.17 33.77
CA ASN A 40 65.16 -32.75 33.74
C ASN A 40 64.50 -31.82 32.68
N ASN A 41 63.34 -32.13 32.07
CA ASN A 41 62.74 -31.21 31.07
C ASN A 41 61.36 -30.61 31.44
N ASN A 42 60.88 -30.78 32.68
CA ASN A 42 59.73 -30.01 33.19
C ASN A 42 60.13 -28.66 33.80
N PHE A 43 61.42 -28.42 34.05
CA PHE A 43 61.86 -27.25 34.83
C PHE A 43 61.82 -25.92 34.07
N SER A 44 61.89 -25.89 32.73
CA SER A 44 61.87 -24.63 31.96
C SER A 44 60.47 -24.10 31.65
N LYS A 45 59.42 -24.95 31.66
CA LYS A 45 58.02 -24.48 31.51
C LYS A 45 57.45 -23.97 32.83
N ASP A 46 57.88 -24.55 33.96
CA ASP A 46 57.49 -24.11 35.29
C ASP A 46 58.19 -22.78 35.68
N LEU A 47 59.38 -22.48 35.13
CA LEU A 47 60.11 -21.23 35.42
C LEU A 47 59.44 -19.98 34.80
N CYS A 48 58.96 -20.04 33.55
CA CYS A 48 58.33 -18.89 32.89
C CYS A 48 56.95 -18.55 33.50
N ALA A 49 56.22 -19.56 34.00
CA ALA A 49 54.96 -19.33 34.71
C ALA A 49 55.19 -18.70 36.10
N TYR A 50 56.27 -19.10 36.79
CA TYR A 50 56.63 -18.53 38.08
C TYR A 50 56.97 -17.03 38.00
N ASP A 51 57.65 -16.60 36.94
CA ASP A 51 58.00 -15.19 36.76
C ASP A 51 56.80 -14.30 36.39
N GLU A 52 55.86 -14.80 35.57
CA GLU A 52 54.59 -14.09 35.30
C GLU A 52 53.72 -13.98 36.55
N ASP A 53 53.63 -15.05 37.35
CA ASP A 53 52.92 -15.03 38.64
C ASP A 53 53.58 -14.06 39.65
N LEU A 54 54.92 -13.96 39.63
CA LEU A 54 55.66 -13.02 40.47
C LEU A 54 55.37 -11.57 40.07
N ILE A 55 55.45 -11.25 38.76
CA ILE A 55 55.05 -9.94 38.22
C ILE A 55 53.62 -9.62 38.65
N TYR A 56 52.69 -10.56 38.46
CA TYR A 56 51.29 -10.38 38.83
C TYR A 56 51.16 -10.08 40.33
N SER A 57 51.84 -10.83 41.20
CA SER A 57 51.78 -10.59 42.64
C SER A 57 52.37 -9.24 43.05
N ASP A 58 53.43 -8.78 42.38
CA ASP A 58 54.12 -7.53 42.70
C ASP A 58 53.34 -6.31 42.22
N ILE A 59 52.87 -6.29 40.96
CA ILE A 59 52.18 -5.12 40.39
C ILE A 59 50.75 -4.94 40.92
N PHE A 60 50.08 -6.04 41.32
CA PHE A 60 48.73 -5.98 41.87
C PHE A 60 48.70 -5.85 43.40
N HIS A 61 49.85 -5.86 44.07
CA HIS A 61 49.92 -5.68 45.52
C HIS A 61 49.53 -4.24 45.91
N GLY A 62 48.28 -4.05 46.34
CA GLY A 62 47.73 -2.75 46.72
C GLY A 62 47.19 -1.93 45.54
N TYR A 63 47.02 -2.53 44.37
CA TYR A 63 46.37 -1.88 43.24
C TYR A 63 44.84 -1.86 43.43
N ASN A 64 44.24 -0.68 43.25
CA ASN A 64 42.79 -0.51 43.33
C ASN A 64 42.20 -0.19 41.94
N PRO A 65 41.43 -1.11 41.33
CA PRO A 65 40.88 -0.93 39.98
C PRO A 65 39.76 0.13 39.89
N LEU A 66 39.32 0.69 41.02
CA LEU A 66 38.25 1.69 41.07
C LEU A 66 38.78 3.12 40.95
N VAL A 67 40.10 3.32 41.09
CA VAL A 67 40.76 4.62 41.07
C VAL A 67 41.28 4.93 39.66
N LEU A 68 41.14 6.19 39.23
CA LEU A 68 41.67 6.66 37.96
C LEU A 68 43.22 6.54 37.92
N PRO A 69 43.81 6.00 36.85
CA PRO A 69 45.25 5.79 36.77
C PRO A 69 46.01 7.10 36.44
N ILE A 70 46.22 7.97 37.43
CA ILE A 70 46.87 9.29 37.27
C ILE A 70 48.20 9.34 38.04
N ALA A 71 49.31 9.64 37.35
CA ALA A 71 50.67 9.57 37.91
C ALA A 71 51.14 10.83 38.67
N SER A 72 50.66 12.02 38.28
CA SER A 72 51.25 13.31 38.67
C SER A 72 50.20 14.37 38.89
N GLU A 73 50.38 15.25 39.89
CA GLU A 73 49.54 16.43 40.13
C GLU A 73 49.42 17.37 38.90
N ASN A 74 50.37 17.31 37.94
CA ASN A 74 50.33 18.09 36.71
C ASN A 74 49.52 17.45 35.57
N GLU A 75 49.21 16.15 35.66
CA GLU A 75 48.38 15.43 34.68
C GLU A 75 46.98 15.26 35.24
N SER A 76 46.04 16.09 34.80
CA SER A 76 44.66 16.07 35.30
C SER A 76 43.74 15.12 34.53
N ARG A 77 44.24 14.41 33.51
CA ARG A 77 43.41 13.63 32.59
C ARG A 77 44.04 12.34 32.08
N VAL A 78 43.22 11.31 31.94
CA VAL A 78 43.55 10.05 31.27
C VAL A 78 43.17 10.18 29.79
N VAL A 79 44.14 9.95 28.90
CA VAL A 79 43.89 9.91 27.46
C VAL A 79 43.62 8.46 27.05
N ILE A 80 42.46 8.24 26.43
CA ILE A 80 42.05 6.94 25.93
C ILE A 80 42.05 7.01 24.41
N GLU A 81 42.90 6.20 23.80
CA GLU A 81 42.91 5.97 22.37
C GLU A 81 41.88 4.89 22.03
N PHE A 82 40.85 5.27 21.28
CA PHE A 82 39.74 4.40 20.88
C PHE A 82 39.75 4.19 19.36
N GLY A 83 39.73 2.93 18.96
CA GLY A 83 39.63 2.46 17.59
C GLY A 83 38.51 1.43 17.46
N MET A 84 38.08 1.22 16.22
CA MET A 84 36.99 0.30 15.91
C MET A 84 37.28 -0.38 14.57
N SER A 85 37.16 -1.69 14.55
CA SER A 85 37.33 -2.52 13.34
C SER A 85 36.03 -3.28 13.10
N MET A 86 35.43 -3.12 11.92
CA MET A 86 34.14 -3.74 11.61
C MET A 86 34.34 -5.13 11.01
N ILE A 87 33.71 -6.14 11.61
CA ILE A 87 33.77 -7.53 11.13
C ILE A 87 32.58 -7.84 10.22
N LEU A 88 31.39 -7.44 10.65
CA LEU A 88 30.16 -7.74 9.92
C LEU A 88 29.07 -6.72 10.20
N LEU A 89 28.43 -6.26 9.14
CA LEU A 89 27.14 -5.59 9.20
C LEU A 89 26.05 -6.65 9.29
N VAL A 90 25.57 -6.92 10.51
CA VAL A 90 24.70 -8.07 10.82
C VAL A 90 23.31 -7.88 10.24
N ASN A 91 22.68 -6.75 10.57
CA ASN A 91 21.33 -6.44 10.12
C ASN A 91 21.05 -4.94 10.19
N VAL A 92 20.15 -4.46 9.34
CA VAL A 92 19.52 -3.15 9.44
C VAL A 92 18.02 -3.41 9.54
N ASP A 93 17.44 -3.21 10.71
CA ASP A 93 16.00 -3.34 10.92
C ASP A 93 15.35 -2.02 10.51
N GLU A 94 14.86 -1.94 9.27
CA GLU A 94 14.29 -0.71 8.74
C GLU A 94 12.98 -0.33 9.46
N LYS A 95 12.21 -1.33 9.92
CA LYS A 95 10.93 -1.11 10.60
C LYS A 95 11.13 -0.45 11.97
N ASN A 96 12.09 -0.95 12.75
CA ASN A 96 12.38 -0.44 14.09
C ASN A 96 13.48 0.62 14.15
N GLN A 97 14.08 0.97 13.00
CA GLN A 97 15.15 1.98 12.90
C GLN A 97 16.42 1.61 13.69
N ILE A 98 16.83 0.34 13.62
CA ILE A 98 17.97 -0.17 14.37
C ILE A 98 19.04 -0.71 13.42
N LEU A 99 20.28 -0.28 13.62
CA LEU A 99 21.47 -0.81 12.96
C LEU A 99 22.19 -1.79 13.90
N GLN A 100 22.42 -3.02 13.45
CA GLN A 100 23.19 -4.04 14.17
C GLN A 100 24.55 -4.29 13.52
N THR A 101 25.62 -4.04 14.27
CA THR A 101 27.02 -4.18 13.82
C THR A 101 27.80 -5.09 14.75
N ASN A 102 28.60 -6.00 14.19
CA ASN A 102 29.58 -6.82 14.90
C ASN A 102 30.99 -6.26 14.66
N VAL A 103 31.65 -5.86 15.74
CA VAL A 103 32.82 -4.99 15.71
C VAL A 103 33.83 -5.43 16.76
N TRP A 104 35.10 -5.21 16.48
CA TRP A 104 36.17 -5.30 17.47
C TRP A 104 36.50 -3.87 17.89
N LEU A 105 36.47 -3.63 19.19
CA LEU A 105 36.91 -2.36 19.76
C LEU A 105 38.39 -2.46 20.05
N THR A 106 39.11 -1.36 19.91
CA THR A 106 40.51 -1.25 20.30
C THR A 106 40.62 -0.08 21.25
N MET A 107 40.90 -0.35 22.52
CA MET A 107 41.11 0.68 23.52
C MET A 107 42.56 0.59 24.00
N SER A 108 43.26 1.73 24.00
CA SER A 108 44.60 1.86 24.54
C SER A 108 44.67 3.02 25.51
N TRP A 109 45.19 2.78 26.71
CA TRP A 109 45.43 3.82 27.71
C TRP A 109 46.68 3.48 28.50
N LYS A 110 47.23 4.47 29.22
CA LYS A 110 48.43 4.28 30.02
C LYS A 110 48.08 4.25 31.50
N ASP A 111 48.42 3.16 32.16
CA ASP A 111 48.33 3.02 33.60
C ASP A 111 49.74 3.14 34.24
N PRO A 112 50.03 4.22 34.97
CA PRO A 112 51.30 4.41 35.65
C PRO A 112 51.59 3.41 36.77
N TYR A 113 50.55 2.81 37.36
CA TYR A 113 50.66 1.89 38.49
C TYR A 113 51.04 0.47 38.06
N LEU A 114 50.75 0.07 36.82
CA LEU A 114 51.04 -1.27 36.29
C LEU A 114 52.37 -1.33 35.51
N ARG A 115 53.40 -0.63 36.00
CA ARG A 115 54.74 -0.60 35.38
C ARG A 115 55.70 -1.55 36.08
N TRP A 116 56.53 -2.22 35.30
CA TRP A 116 57.67 -2.98 35.83
C TRP A 116 58.88 -2.83 34.92
N ASN A 117 60.05 -3.10 35.46
CA ASN A 117 61.27 -3.10 34.68
C ASN A 117 61.51 -4.51 34.10
N PRO A 118 61.57 -4.69 32.76
CA PRO A 118 61.76 -6.01 32.16
C PRO A 118 63.03 -6.73 32.63
N ALA A 119 64.07 -5.99 33.00
CA ALA A 119 65.35 -6.58 33.44
C ALA A 119 65.21 -7.41 34.72
N ASP A 120 64.22 -7.10 35.57
CA ASP A 120 64.02 -7.77 36.86
C ASP A 120 63.22 -9.07 36.73
N TYR A 121 62.55 -9.27 35.58
CA TYR A 121 61.65 -10.40 35.33
C TYR A 121 61.94 -11.06 33.97
N ASN A 122 63.18 -11.52 33.77
CA ASN A 122 63.60 -12.28 32.58
C ASN A 122 63.26 -11.62 31.22
N MET A 123 63.27 -10.29 31.15
CA MET A 123 62.98 -9.49 29.95
C MET A 123 61.54 -9.65 29.43
N ILE A 124 60.59 -10.02 30.29
CA ILE A 124 59.16 -10.04 29.96
C ILE A 124 58.69 -8.61 29.73
N LYS A 125 58.17 -8.34 28.52
CA LYS A 125 57.73 -7.01 28.09
C LYS A 125 56.23 -6.81 28.18
N ASP A 126 55.46 -7.88 28.14
CA ASP A 126 54.01 -7.85 28.18
C ASP A 126 53.45 -9.04 28.95
N ILE A 127 52.33 -8.82 29.62
CA ILE A 127 51.58 -9.86 30.34
C ILE A 127 50.09 -9.78 29.97
N ARG A 128 49.36 -10.88 30.14
CA ARG A 128 47.91 -10.92 29.89
C ARG A 128 47.14 -11.01 31.19
N VAL A 129 46.34 -10.00 31.49
CA VAL A 129 45.61 -9.87 32.75
C VAL A 129 44.10 -9.91 32.51
N PRO A 130 43.31 -10.59 33.36
CA PRO A 130 41.86 -10.48 33.32
C PRO A 130 41.39 -9.04 33.60
N VAL A 131 40.50 -8.51 32.76
CA VAL A 131 39.97 -7.12 32.79
C VAL A 131 39.47 -6.68 34.17
N LYS A 132 38.93 -7.60 34.97
CA LYS A 132 38.30 -7.29 36.26
C LYS A 132 39.28 -6.82 37.35
N HIS A 133 40.58 -7.06 37.17
CA HIS A 133 41.60 -6.70 38.15
C HIS A 133 42.29 -5.37 37.85
N ILE A 134 41.99 -4.75 36.70
CA ILE A 134 42.55 -3.46 36.29
C ILE A 134 41.45 -2.40 36.24
N TRP A 135 41.83 -1.13 36.30
CA TRP A 135 40.93 -0.04 35.96
C TRP A 135 40.57 -0.09 34.47
N VAL A 136 39.29 0.03 34.16
CA VAL A 136 38.74 -0.02 32.81
C VAL A 136 37.89 1.21 32.58
N PRO A 137 38.09 1.94 31.47
CA PRO A 137 37.28 3.10 31.20
C PRO A 137 35.84 2.74 30.83
N ASP A 138 34.88 3.57 31.24
CA ASP A 138 33.44 3.40 31.04
C ASP A 138 32.95 3.96 29.69
N VAL A 139 33.67 3.61 28.60
CA VAL A 139 33.29 4.04 27.25
C VAL A 139 32.11 3.22 26.75
N VAL A 140 30.95 3.86 26.58
CA VAL A 140 29.69 3.22 26.17
C VAL A 140 29.09 3.88 24.93
N LEU A 141 28.22 3.13 24.24
CA LEU A 141 27.44 3.63 23.11
C LEU A 141 26.22 4.41 23.62
N PHE A 142 26.16 5.72 23.42
CA PHE A 142 25.05 6.56 23.89
C PHE A 142 23.75 6.33 23.14
N ASN A 143 23.81 6.09 21.83
CA ASN A 143 22.63 5.86 20.99
C ASN A 143 22.28 4.37 20.86
N ASN A 144 22.47 3.60 21.94
CA ASN A 144 22.12 2.18 22.01
C ASN A 144 20.60 1.95 21.93
N ALA A 145 20.16 0.92 21.22
CA ALA A 145 18.75 0.60 21.00
C ALA A 145 18.30 -0.77 21.56
N ASP A 146 19.19 -1.53 22.20
CA ASP A 146 18.92 -2.89 22.69
C ASP A 146 19.20 -3.09 24.19
N GLY A 147 19.76 -2.09 24.85
CA GLY A 147 19.98 -2.10 26.30
C GLY A 147 21.21 -2.91 26.71
N HIS A 148 21.89 -3.56 25.79
CA HIS A 148 23.18 -4.19 26.04
C HIS A 148 24.30 -3.17 25.81
N TYR A 149 24.76 -2.55 26.88
CA TYR A 149 25.86 -1.56 26.85
C TYR A 149 27.24 -2.20 27.02
N GLU A 150 27.30 -3.40 27.63
CA GLU A 150 28.54 -4.15 27.82
C GLU A 150 29.02 -4.82 26.53
N VAL A 151 30.33 -5.07 26.47
CA VAL A 151 30.95 -5.86 25.40
C VAL A 151 30.46 -7.30 25.43
N SER A 152 30.47 -7.98 24.30
CA SER A 152 29.96 -9.35 24.20
C SER A 152 30.85 -10.37 24.92
N PHE A 153 32.15 -10.06 25.05
CA PHE A 153 33.10 -10.89 25.76
C PHE A 153 34.21 -10.03 26.37
N PHE A 154 34.45 -10.18 27.67
CA PHE A 154 35.58 -9.57 28.36
C PHE A 154 36.85 -10.39 28.08
N SER A 155 37.57 -10.04 27.00
CA SER A 155 38.87 -10.63 26.67
C SER A 155 39.95 -10.21 27.66
N ASN A 156 40.94 -11.07 27.92
CA ASN A 156 42.11 -10.67 28.71
C ASN A 156 42.82 -9.48 28.03
N VAL A 157 43.33 -8.57 28.86
CA VAL A 157 43.98 -7.34 28.45
C VAL A 157 45.48 -7.57 28.36
N MET A 158 46.13 -6.97 27.38
CA MET A 158 47.58 -6.94 27.28
C MET A 158 48.09 -5.71 28.02
N VAL A 159 48.95 -5.92 29.02
CA VAL A 159 49.66 -4.84 29.72
C VAL A 159 51.11 -4.91 29.29
N GLU A 160 51.68 -3.79 28.83
CA GLU A 160 53.10 -3.65 28.50
C GLU A 160 53.89 -3.14 29.72
N SER A 161 55.19 -3.44 29.75
CA SER A 161 56.10 -3.08 30.87
C SER A 161 56.18 -1.58 31.17
N ASP A 162 55.87 -0.73 30.18
CA ASP A 162 55.83 0.73 30.34
C ASP A 162 54.50 1.26 30.90
N GLY A 163 53.56 0.35 31.20
CA GLY A 163 52.23 0.62 31.72
C GLY A 163 51.19 0.89 30.64
N THR A 164 51.51 0.73 29.35
CA THR A 164 50.52 0.84 28.28
C THR A 164 49.63 -0.40 28.28
N ILE A 165 48.32 -0.17 28.29
CA ILE A 165 47.30 -1.21 28.33
C ILE A 165 46.57 -1.23 27.00
N LEU A 166 46.51 -2.40 26.36
CA LEU A 166 45.77 -2.62 25.13
C LEU A 166 44.65 -3.64 25.35
N TRP A 167 43.41 -3.19 25.18
CA TRP A 167 42.21 -4.01 25.29
C TRP A 167 41.46 -4.09 23.96
N VAL A 168 41.23 -5.32 23.48
CA VAL A 168 40.54 -5.57 22.22
C VAL A 168 39.34 -6.52 22.42
N PRO A 169 38.19 -6.02 22.93
CA PRO A 169 37.01 -6.83 23.12
C PRO A 169 36.12 -6.89 21.86
N PRO A 170 35.50 -8.04 21.55
CA PRO A 170 34.45 -8.12 20.54
C PRO A 170 33.11 -7.61 21.10
N ALA A 171 32.39 -6.85 20.28
CA ALA A 171 31.08 -6.28 20.64
C ALA A 171 30.08 -6.37 19.49
N ILE A 172 28.83 -6.68 19.84
CA ILE A 172 27.68 -6.59 18.93
C ILE A 172 26.81 -5.42 19.39
N TYR A 173 26.87 -4.31 18.67
CA TYR A 173 26.08 -3.13 18.98
C TYR A 173 24.81 -3.06 18.15
N LYS A 174 23.72 -2.70 18.82
CA LYS A 174 22.48 -2.27 18.18
C LYS A 174 22.29 -0.79 18.48
N SER A 175 22.38 0.03 17.45
CA SER A 175 22.30 1.49 17.53
C SER A 175 21.04 2.01 16.87
N SER A 176 20.52 3.13 17.35
CA SER A 176 19.42 3.82 16.67
C SER A 176 19.94 4.48 15.39
N CYS A 177 19.26 4.22 14.27
CA CYS A 177 19.57 4.81 12.98
C CYS A 177 18.30 5.23 12.25
N THR A 178 18.18 6.53 11.98
CA THR A 178 17.06 7.08 11.21
C THR A 178 17.19 6.67 9.74
N ILE A 179 16.23 5.88 9.25
CA ILE A 179 16.22 5.36 7.89
C ILE A 179 15.42 6.30 6.97
N ASP A 180 16.05 6.80 5.91
CA ASP A 180 15.37 7.55 4.84
C ASP A 180 14.94 6.61 3.71
N VAL A 181 13.63 6.54 3.46
CA VAL A 181 13.05 5.62 2.47
C VAL A 181 12.68 6.30 1.16
N GLU A 182 12.96 7.60 0.98
CA GLU A 182 12.51 8.33 -0.21
C GLU A 182 12.87 7.62 -1.53
N ASN A 183 14.12 7.18 -1.64
CA ASN A 183 14.67 6.54 -2.85
C ASN A 183 14.67 5.00 -2.80
N PHE A 184 13.94 4.39 -1.87
CA PHE A 184 13.86 2.93 -1.78
C PHE A 184 13.46 2.29 -3.14
N PRO A 185 14.14 1.22 -3.62
CA PRO A 185 15.22 0.44 -2.97
C PRO A 185 16.65 0.87 -3.34
N PHE A 186 16.83 2.07 -3.91
CA PHE A 186 18.13 2.64 -4.30
C PHE A 186 18.66 3.61 -3.22
N ASP A 187 18.19 3.43 -2.00
CA ASP A 187 18.46 4.29 -0.85
C ASP A 187 19.90 4.13 -0.32
N GLU A 188 20.40 5.24 0.20
CA GLU A 188 21.64 5.35 0.95
C GLU A 188 21.30 5.79 2.37
N GLN A 189 21.90 5.15 3.37
CA GLN A 189 21.65 5.41 4.78
C GLN A 189 22.94 5.86 5.45
N THR A 190 22.82 6.81 6.37
CA THR A 190 23.93 7.24 7.23
C THR A 190 23.53 7.00 8.67
N CYS A 191 24.18 6.02 9.30
CA CYS A 191 23.96 5.68 10.69
C CYS A 191 25.14 6.18 11.54
N LEU A 192 24.86 6.63 12.75
CA LEU A 192 25.88 7.14 13.67
C LEU A 192 26.08 6.14 14.81
N LEU A 193 27.31 5.97 15.26
CA LEU A 193 27.67 5.30 16.51
C LEU A 193 28.39 6.30 17.40
N VAL A 194 27.76 6.71 18.50
CA VAL A 194 28.29 7.75 19.39
C VAL A 194 28.82 7.09 20.66
N PHE A 195 30.14 7.09 20.83
CA PHE A 195 30.83 6.59 22.02
C PHE A 195 31.28 7.73 22.92
N GLY A 196 31.17 7.54 24.23
CA GLY A 196 31.63 8.49 25.23
C GLY A 196 31.79 7.82 26.59
N SER A 197 32.54 8.47 27.49
CA SER A 197 32.53 8.09 28.91
C SER A 197 31.17 8.43 29.52
N TRP A 198 30.65 7.54 30.37
CA TRP A 198 29.35 7.72 31.01
C TRP A 198 29.42 8.61 32.26
N THR A 199 30.44 8.41 33.11
CA THR A 199 30.57 9.06 34.43
C THR A 199 31.70 10.09 34.52
N TYR A 200 32.63 10.10 33.57
CA TYR A 200 33.73 11.06 33.55
C TYR A 200 33.43 12.22 32.61
N THR A 201 33.95 13.38 32.99
CA THR A 201 33.88 14.59 32.17
C THR A 201 35.06 14.66 31.19
N HIS A 202 34.97 15.52 30.18
CA HIS A 202 36.04 15.76 29.21
C HIS A 202 37.37 16.25 29.84
N GLN A 203 37.32 16.73 31.09
CA GLN A 203 38.49 17.18 31.83
C GLN A 203 39.25 16.03 32.48
N GLU A 204 38.57 14.92 32.78
CA GLU A 204 39.14 13.74 33.45
C GLU A 204 39.49 12.65 32.44
N VAL A 205 38.61 12.41 31.47
CA VAL A 205 38.80 11.41 30.41
C VAL A 205 38.69 12.07 29.05
N HIS A 206 39.76 11.95 28.26
CA HIS A 206 39.83 12.51 26.92
C HIS A 206 39.95 11.38 25.89
N LEU A 207 38.95 11.27 25.01
CA LEU A 207 38.90 10.27 23.95
C LEU A 207 39.56 10.80 22.68
N THR A 208 40.53 10.05 22.16
CA THR A 208 41.22 10.29 20.88
C THR A 208 41.12 9.05 20.00
N PHE A 209 41.34 9.20 18.69
CA PHE A 209 41.35 8.06 17.78
C PHE A 209 42.64 7.26 17.92
N TYR A 210 42.52 5.94 18.03
CA TYR A 210 43.66 5.03 18.09
C TYR A 210 44.56 5.22 16.87
N ARG A 211 45.86 5.50 17.12
CA ARG A 211 46.85 5.81 16.09
C ARG A 211 46.44 6.94 15.12
N ASN A 212 45.65 7.91 15.58
CA ASN A 212 45.08 8.99 14.76
C ASN A 212 44.25 8.53 13.54
N LYS A 213 43.79 7.28 13.52
CA LYS A 213 42.94 6.74 12.44
C LYS A 213 41.49 7.19 12.63
N LYS A 214 41.09 8.22 11.88
CA LYS A 214 39.73 8.81 11.93
C LYS A 214 38.72 8.06 11.07
N PHE A 215 38.77 6.73 11.04
CA PHE A 215 37.83 5.90 10.27
C PHE A 215 37.72 4.50 10.90
N ILE A 216 36.66 3.76 10.54
CA ILE A 216 36.49 2.38 10.98
C ILE A 216 37.33 1.46 10.10
N GLU A 217 38.17 0.61 10.69
CA GLU A 217 38.97 -0.33 9.92
C GLU A 217 38.10 -1.45 9.32
N LEU A 218 38.34 -1.77 8.05
CA LEU A 218 37.57 -2.76 7.27
C LEU A 218 38.42 -3.95 6.80
N GLN A 219 39.63 -4.16 7.37
CA GLN A 219 40.53 -5.25 6.95
C GLN A 219 39.90 -6.63 7.12
N ASP A 220 39.19 -6.82 8.25
CA ASP A 220 38.50 -8.06 8.60
C ASP A 220 37.00 -8.04 8.23
N TYR A 221 36.57 -7.05 7.42
CA TYR A 221 35.16 -6.90 7.07
C TYR A 221 34.69 -7.98 6.10
N SER A 222 33.64 -8.69 6.50
CA SER A 222 32.90 -9.62 5.65
C SER A 222 31.72 -8.93 4.97
N TYR A 223 31.69 -9.02 3.63
CA TYR A 223 30.68 -8.33 2.82
C TYR A 223 29.25 -8.79 3.15
N SER A 224 28.37 -7.83 3.41
CA SER A 224 26.94 -8.10 3.55
C SER A 224 26.29 -8.48 2.21
N GLY A 225 25.36 -9.44 2.26
CA GLY A 225 24.55 -9.83 1.10
C GLY A 225 23.50 -8.80 0.71
N VAL A 226 23.21 -7.82 1.57
CA VAL A 226 22.08 -6.87 1.42
C VAL A 226 22.56 -5.42 1.25
N TRP A 227 23.65 -5.06 1.91
CA TRP A 227 24.15 -3.69 1.97
C TRP A 227 25.61 -3.62 1.50
N ASP A 228 25.95 -2.50 0.88
CA ASP A 228 27.30 -2.13 0.46
C ASP A 228 27.79 -0.96 1.33
N ILE A 229 29.01 -1.01 1.83
CA ILE A 229 29.59 0.12 2.58
C ILE A 229 30.11 1.14 1.56
N ILE A 230 29.78 2.41 1.78
CA ILE A 230 30.23 3.54 0.95
C ILE A 230 31.41 4.25 1.60
N ASP A 231 31.31 4.54 2.91
CA ASP A 231 32.26 5.36 3.66
C ASP A 231 32.04 5.17 5.17
N VAL A 232 33.10 5.29 5.97
CA VAL A 232 33.07 5.05 7.43
C VAL A 232 33.90 6.06 8.26
N PRO A 233 33.63 7.38 8.19
CA PRO A 233 34.44 8.39 8.85
C PRO A 233 34.19 8.45 10.36
N GLY A 234 35.24 8.77 11.12
CA GLY A 234 35.20 9.11 12.54
C GLY A 234 35.32 10.61 12.77
N ILE A 235 34.46 11.16 13.63
CA ILE A 235 34.42 12.57 14.02
C ILE A 235 34.58 12.67 15.54
N VAL A 236 35.42 13.60 16.02
CA VAL A 236 35.51 13.96 17.44
C VAL A 236 34.54 15.10 17.71
N HIS A 237 33.66 14.94 18.70
CA HIS A 237 32.77 15.98 19.19
C HIS A 237 33.24 16.52 20.54
N ASP A 238 32.81 17.75 20.89
CA ASP A 238 32.95 18.35 22.22
C ASP A 238 34.37 18.31 22.81
N SER A 239 35.37 18.66 21.98
CA SER A 239 36.78 18.68 22.39
C SER A 239 37.31 17.35 22.95
N GLY A 240 36.78 16.21 22.48
CA GLY A 240 37.26 14.86 22.86
C GLY A 240 36.46 14.19 23.97
N SER A 241 35.24 14.67 24.26
CA SER A 241 34.36 13.98 25.22
C SER A 241 33.54 12.86 24.56
N LYS A 242 33.30 12.94 23.24
CA LYS A 242 32.54 11.96 22.46
C LYS A 242 33.23 11.68 21.11
N LEU A 243 33.27 10.41 20.73
CA LEU A 243 33.70 9.95 19.41
C LEU A 243 32.49 9.44 18.64
N THR A 244 32.29 9.93 17.43
CA THR A 244 31.19 9.52 16.56
C THR A 244 31.72 8.85 15.31
N PHE A 245 31.38 7.59 15.10
CA PHE A 245 31.63 6.88 13.86
C PHE A 245 30.39 6.92 12.98
N CYS A 246 30.54 7.43 11.76
CA CYS A 246 29.47 7.47 10.77
C CYS A 246 29.62 6.26 9.86
N ILE A 247 28.57 5.48 9.67
CA ILE A 247 28.54 4.34 8.74
C ILE A 247 27.60 4.72 7.61
N LYS A 248 28.16 4.98 6.42
CA LYS A 248 27.38 5.22 5.20
C LYS A 248 27.23 3.92 4.42
N ILE A 249 25.99 3.48 4.24
CA ILE A 249 25.65 2.23 3.56
C ILE A 249 24.70 2.46 2.39
N LYS A 250 24.84 1.66 1.34
CA LYS A 250 23.98 1.64 0.16
C LYS A 250 23.27 0.30 0.06
N ARG A 251 21.96 0.30 -0.23
CA ARG A 251 21.21 -0.95 -0.42
C ARG A 251 21.57 -1.61 -1.75
N LYS A 252 21.61 -2.95 -1.80
CA LYS A 252 21.62 -3.73 -3.04
C LYS A 252 20.19 -3.83 -3.61
N PRO A 253 19.88 -3.16 -4.73
CA PRO A 253 18.49 -3.02 -5.18
C PRO A 253 17.95 -4.24 -5.96
N LEU A 254 18.81 -5.18 -6.37
CA LEU A 254 18.48 -6.21 -7.36
C LEU A 254 17.30 -7.09 -6.93
N PHE A 255 17.29 -7.56 -5.67
CA PHE A 255 16.20 -8.39 -5.15
C PHE A 255 14.85 -7.67 -5.23
N TYR A 256 14.78 -6.43 -4.74
CA TYR A 256 13.55 -5.63 -4.71
C TYR A 256 13.11 -5.18 -6.11
N THR A 257 14.06 -4.84 -6.99
CA THR A 257 13.76 -4.41 -8.36
C THR A 257 13.17 -5.56 -9.18
N VAL A 258 13.68 -6.79 -9.02
CA VAL A 258 13.15 -7.96 -9.73
C VAL A 258 11.82 -8.42 -9.14
N LEU A 259 11.67 -8.41 -7.82
CA LEU A 259 10.47 -8.90 -7.14
C LEU A 259 9.28 -7.93 -7.19
N PHE A 260 9.54 -6.63 -7.06
CA PHE A 260 8.49 -5.60 -6.98
C PHE A 260 8.51 -4.65 -8.19
N GLY A 261 9.68 -4.19 -8.60
CA GLY A 261 9.81 -3.26 -9.72
C GLY A 261 9.29 -3.84 -11.04
N ILE A 262 9.86 -4.95 -11.51
CA ILE A 262 9.50 -5.53 -12.82
C ILE A 262 8.01 -5.93 -12.90
N PRO A 263 7.42 -6.66 -11.92
CA PRO A 263 6.01 -7.02 -12.00
C PRO A 263 5.07 -5.82 -11.99
N THR A 264 5.37 -4.76 -11.22
CA THR A 264 4.52 -3.56 -11.16
C THR A 264 4.59 -2.75 -12.45
N MET A 265 5.77 -2.66 -13.07
CA MET A 265 5.93 -2.09 -14.40
C MET A 265 5.13 -2.89 -15.43
N MET A 266 5.23 -4.23 -15.41
CA MET A 266 4.49 -5.09 -16.32
C MET A 266 2.97 -4.94 -16.14
N MET A 267 2.47 -4.87 -14.90
CA MET A 267 1.04 -4.65 -14.64
C MET A 267 0.55 -3.30 -15.16
N ALA A 268 1.33 -2.22 -14.98
CA ALA A 268 0.98 -0.91 -15.51
C ALA A 268 0.90 -0.89 -17.04
N TYR A 269 1.78 -1.62 -17.74
CA TYR A 269 1.66 -1.77 -19.19
C TYR A 269 0.48 -2.67 -19.60
N LEU A 270 0.21 -3.75 -18.86
CA LEU A 270 -0.95 -4.62 -19.09
C LEU A 270 -2.28 -3.86 -18.93
N SER A 271 -2.36 -2.84 -18.06
CA SER A 271 -3.57 -2.03 -17.93
C SER A 271 -3.83 -1.14 -19.15
N VAL A 272 -2.79 -0.70 -19.87
CA VAL A 272 -2.96 -0.03 -21.17
C VAL A 272 -3.51 -0.99 -22.23
N PHE A 273 -3.07 -2.25 -22.23
CA PHE A 273 -3.54 -3.26 -23.19
C PHE A 273 -5.03 -3.58 -23.04
N VAL A 274 -5.67 -3.25 -21.91
CA VAL A 274 -7.12 -3.33 -21.73
C VAL A 274 -7.87 -2.53 -22.81
N PHE A 275 -7.38 -1.34 -23.17
CA PHE A 275 -7.96 -0.50 -24.24
C PHE A 275 -7.56 -0.94 -25.66
N TYR A 276 -6.65 -1.92 -25.77
CA TYR A 276 -6.32 -2.53 -27.06
C TYR A 276 -7.36 -3.57 -27.47
N LEU A 277 -7.94 -4.28 -26.49
CA LEU A 277 -9.04 -5.22 -26.70
C LEU A 277 -10.26 -4.51 -27.30
N PRO A 278 -11.01 -5.19 -28.20
CA PRO A 278 -12.19 -4.58 -28.80
C PRO A 278 -13.23 -4.21 -27.73
N ALA A 279 -13.82 -3.02 -27.85
CA ALA A 279 -14.77 -2.45 -26.89
C ALA A 279 -15.98 -3.33 -26.52
N GLY A 280 -16.33 -4.31 -27.35
CA GLY A 280 -17.41 -5.26 -27.10
C GLY A 280 -17.00 -6.58 -26.44
N ALA A 281 -15.72 -6.79 -26.15
CA ALA A 281 -15.24 -8.00 -25.47
C ALA A 281 -15.59 -7.98 -23.98
N SER A 282 -16.24 -9.06 -23.51
CA SER A 282 -16.51 -9.32 -22.10
C SER A 282 -15.23 -9.36 -21.26
N GLU A 283 -14.17 -9.97 -21.80
CA GLU A 283 -12.88 -10.18 -21.12
C GLU A 283 -12.16 -8.89 -20.70
N LYS A 284 -12.55 -7.75 -21.28
CA LYS A 284 -11.93 -6.46 -20.98
C LYS A 284 -12.08 -6.05 -19.52
N ILE A 285 -13.29 -6.21 -18.95
CA ILE A 285 -13.54 -5.91 -17.54
C ILE A 285 -12.79 -6.90 -16.65
N THR A 286 -12.86 -8.20 -16.98
CA THR A 286 -12.21 -9.28 -16.22
C THR A 286 -10.71 -9.06 -16.11
N LEU A 287 -10.04 -8.75 -17.23
CA LEU A 287 -8.61 -8.43 -17.24
C LEU A 287 -8.30 -7.22 -16.34
N SER A 288 -9.07 -6.13 -16.47
CA SER A 288 -8.84 -4.90 -15.71
C SER A 288 -8.99 -5.09 -14.20
N ILE A 289 -9.95 -5.91 -13.75
CA ILE A 289 -10.14 -6.15 -12.31
C ILE A 289 -9.10 -7.15 -11.77
N ASN A 290 -8.71 -8.15 -12.55
CA ASN A 290 -7.67 -9.09 -12.13
C ASN A 290 -6.32 -8.37 -11.94
N LEU A 291 -6.01 -7.37 -12.78
CA LEU A 291 -4.86 -6.49 -12.59
C LEU A 291 -4.97 -5.69 -11.29
N LEU A 292 -6.14 -5.11 -11.01
CA LEU A 292 -6.40 -4.41 -9.75
C LEU A 292 -6.20 -5.33 -8.54
N LEU A 293 -6.74 -6.56 -8.55
CA LEU A 293 -6.57 -7.52 -7.46
C LEU A 293 -5.09 -7.89 -7.25
N ALA A 294 -4.35 -8.12 -8.33
CA ALA A 294 -2.91 -8.39 -8.26
C ALA A 294 -2.16 -7.20 -7.62
N LEU A 295 -2.47 -5.98 -8.05
CA LEU A 295 -1.86 -4.76 -7.51
C LEU A 295 -2.16 -4.56 -6.02
N VAL A 296 -3.37 -4.88 -5.57
CA VAL A 296 -3.73 -4.90 -4.13
C VAL A 296 -2.80 -5.83 -3.36
N VAL A 297 -2.59 -7.06 -3.85
CA VAL A 297 -1.70 -8.03 -3.20
C VAL A 297 -0.26 -7.53 -3.13
N PHE A 298 0.24 -6.86 -4.18
CA PHE A 298 1.58 -6.25 -4.14
C PHE A 298 1.69 -5.11 -3.12
N MET A 299 0.67 -4.27 -3.00
CA MET A 299 0.58 -3.25 -1.94
C MET A 299 0.63 -3.88 -0.54
N LEU A 300 -0.05 -5.03 -0.33
CA LEU A 300 0.02 -5.77 0.94
C LEU A 300 1.45 -6.21 1.25
N LEU A 301 2.14 -6.78 0.27
CA LEU A 301 3.48 -7.32 0.47
C LEU A 301 4.49 -6.21 0.79
N ILE A 302 4.36 -5.06 0.13
CA ILE A 302 5.25 -3.90 0.31
C ILE A 302 5.02 -3.21 1.65
N SER A 303 3.77 -3.10 2.11
CA SER A 303 3.45 -2.54 3.44
C SER A 303 4.06 -3.32 4.61
N LYS A 304 4.49 -4.57 4.41
CA LYS A 304 5.15 -5.37 5.43
C LYS A 304 6.67 -5.15 5.50
N ILE A 305 7.27 -4.64 4.43
CA ILE A 305 8.73 -4.53 4.30
C ILE A 305 9.18 -3.10 4.64
N LEU A 306 8.42 -2.09 4.21
CA LEU A 306 8.78 -0.69 4.44
C LEU A 306 8.37 -0.22 5.84
N PRO A 307 9.20 0.59 6.52
CA PRO A 307 8.74 1.31 7.71
C PRO A 307 7.64 2.30 7.33
N SER A 308 6.72 2.52 8.28
CA SER A 308 5.66 3.53 8.17
C SER A 308 6.19 4.94 8.44
N ASN A 309 7.24 5.33 7.71
CA ASN A 309 7.78 6.68 7.77
C ASN A 309 6.85 7.66 7.05
N SER A 310 6.71 8.87 7.59
CA SER A 310 5.78 9.88 7.07
C SER A 310 6.44 11.12 6.47
N ASN A 311 7.74 11.35 6.71
CA ASN A 311 8.43 12.56 6.23
C ASN A 311 8.46 12.59 4.70
N THR A 312 8.65 11.42 4.08
CA THR A 312 8.68 11.24 2.63
C THR A 312 8.06 9.89 2.26
N LEU A 313 7.31 9.85 1.16
CA LEU A 313 6.81 8.60 0.59
C LEU A 313 7.91 7.93 -0.25
N PRO A 314 8.12 6.61 -0.12
CA PRO A 314 9.08 5.89 -0.96
C PRO A 314 8.65 5.91 -2.43
N LEU A 315 9.62 6.01 -3.33
CA LEU A 315 9.40 6.08 -4.79
C LEU A 315 8.52 4.93 -5.31
N ILE A 316 8.76 3.71 -4.83
CA ILE A 316 7.95 2.54 -5.21
C ILE A 316 6.48 2.66 -4.77
N ALA A 317 6.21 3.23 -3.60
CA ALA A 317 4.83 3.43 -3.13
C ALA A 317 4.12 4.54 -3.92
N LYS A 318 4.82 5.62 -4.28
CA LYS A 318 4.30 6.65 -5.20
C LYS A 318 3.91 6.03 -6.54
N TYR A 319 4.75 5.14 -7.09
CA TYR A 319 4.46 4.45 -8.35
C TYR A 319 3.27 3.48 -8.28
N LEU A 320 3.20 2.69 -7.21
CA LEU A 320 2.10 1.76 -6.98
C LEU A 320 0.78 2.51 -6.79
N LEU A 321 0.79 3.63 -6.07
CA LEU A 321 -0.37 4.50 -5.93
C LEU A 321 -0.82 5.05 -7.29
N LEU A 322 0.12 5.55 -8.09
CA LEU A 322 -0.18 6.05 -9.43
C LEU A 322 -0.80 4.93 -10.30
N THR A 323 -0.19 3.75 -10.30
CA THR A 323 -0.69 2.58 -11.04
C THR A 323 -2.07 2.17 -10.56
N PHE A 324 -2.31 2.22 -9.24
CA PHE A 324 -3.61 1.90 -8.66
C PHE A 324 -4.68 2.88 -9.12
N ILE A 325 -4.40 4.18 -9.05
CA ILE A 325 -5.31 5.22 -9.54
C ILE A 325 -5.60 5.01 -11.03
N LEU A 326 -4.57 4.70 -11.84
CA LEU A 326 -4.73 4.42 -13.27
C LEU A 326 -5.62 3.21 -13.52
N ASP A 327 -5.44 2.10 -12.80
CA ASP A 327 -6.26 0.90 -12.97
C ASP A 327 -7.72 1.14 -12.61
N ILE A 328 -7.98 1.86 -11.51
CA ILE A 328 -9.35 2.27 -11.12
C ILE A 328 -9.96 3.14 -12.22
N MET A 329 -9.24 4.16 -12.69
CA MET A 329 -9.70 5.04 -13.76
C MET A 329 -9.93 4.26 -15.06
N ALA A 330 -9.11 3.26 -15.36
CA ALA A 330 -9.27 2.39 -16.51
C ALA A 330 -10.53 1.53 -16.43
N ILE A 331 -10.87 1.01 -15.24
CA ILE A 331 -12.14 0.30 -15.00
C ILE A 331 -13.33 1.25 -15.20
N ILE A 332 -13.31 2.44 -14.58
CA ILE A 332 -14.38 3.44 -14.71
C ILE A 332 -14.60 3.80 -16.19
N MET A 333 -13.52 4.09 -16.91
CA MET A 333 -13.58 4.41 -18.33
C MET A 333 -14.07 3.23 -19.18
N THR A 334 -13.68 2.00 -18.85
CA THR A 334 -14.15 0.78 -19.51
C THR A 334 -15.66 0.58 -19.31
N VAL A 335 -16.16 0.80 -18.09
CA VAL A 335 -17.61 0.78 -17.81
C VAL A 335 -18.33 1.86 -18.63
N ILE A 336 -17.73 3.05 -18.77
CA ILE A 336 -18.29 4.13 -19.62
C ILE A 336 -18.32 3.72 -21.09
N ILE A 337 -17.23 3.17 -21.63
CA ILE A 337 -17.16 2.67 -23.01
C ILE A 337 -18.23 1.61 -23.26
N LEU A 338 -18.38 0.64 -22.35
CA LEU A 338 -19.38 -0.43 -22.48
C LEU A 338 -20.81 0.10 -22.41
N ASN A 339 -21.08 1.09 -21.54
CA ASN A 339 -22.38 1.75 -21.49
C ASN A 339 -22.69 2.52 -22.80
N ILE A 340 -21.68 3.09 -23.46
CA ILE A 340 -21.83 3.72 -24.79
C ILE A 340 -22.00 2.67 -25.89
N TYR A 341 -21.24 1.57 -25.86
CA TYR A 341 -21.30 0.50 -26.85
C TYR A 341 -22.66 -0.22 -26.88
N PHE A 342 -23.22 -0.51 -25.69
CA PHE A 342 -24.55 -1.12 -25.54
C PHE A 342 -25.69 -0.10 -25.46
N ARG A 343 -25.45 1.18 -25.82
CA ARG A 343 -26.45 2.24 -25.80
C ARG A 343 -27.60 1.91 -26.77
N ARG A 344 -28.85 2.03 -26.29
CA ARG A 344 -30.05 1.71 -27.09
C ARG A 344 -30.35 2.78 -28.15
N PRO A 345 -30.87 2.38 -29.33
CA PRO A 345 -31.17 3.27 -30.45
C PRO A 345 -32.39 4.20 -30.24
N GLY A 346 -33.20 4.00 -29.19
CA GLY A 346 -34.36 4.84 -28.88
C GLY A 346 -34.05 6.20 -28.25
N CYS A 347 -32.79 6.46 -27.90
CA CYS A 347 -32.31 7.76 -27.42
C CYS A 347 -31.83 8.62 -28.59
N SER A 348 -31.96 9.94 -28.41
CA SER A 348 -31.58 10.99 -29.36
C SER A 348 -30.34 10.66 -30.21
N ARG A 349 -30.43 10.95 -31.52
CA ARG A 349 -29.28 10.97 -32.44
C ARG A 349 -28.13 11.78 -31.82
N LEU A 350 -26.88 11.44 -32.16
CA LEU A 350 -25.73 12.17 -31.66
C LEU A 350 -25.91 13.67 -31.92
N PRO A 351 -25.69 14.53 -30.92
CA PRO A 351 -25.76 15.97 -31.13
C PRO A 351 -24.74 16.38 -32.19
N HIS A 352 -25.05 17.41 -32.98
CA HIS A 352 -24.27 17.79 -34.16
C HIS A 352 -22.78 18.03 -33.83
N TRP A 353 -22.48 18.65 -32.69
CA TRP A 353 -21.10 18.85 -32.23
C TRP A 353 -20.37 17.52 -31.97
N ALA A 354 -21.02 16.55 -31.32
CA ALA A 354 -20.43 15.26 -30.99
C ALA A 354 -20.23 14.41 -32.24
N ARG A 355 -21.15 14.51 -33.21
CA ARG A 355 -21.02 13.86 -34.51
C ARG A 355 -19.78 14.35 -35.26
N SER A 356 -19.55 15.66 -35.31
CA SER A 356 -18.35 16.23 -35.93
C SER A 356 -17.06 15.84 -35.19
N LEU A 357 -17.08 15.85 -33.85
CA LEU A 357 -15.92 15.50 -33.03
C LEU A 357 -15.55 14.01 -33.17
N PHE A 358 -16.48 13.10 -32.89
CA PHE A 358 -16.21 11.66 -32.80
C PHE A 358 -16.27 10.92 -34.14
N LEU A 359 -16.99 11.41 -35.16
CA LEU A 359 -17.07 10.76 -36.47
C LEU A 359 -16.13 11.36 -37.53
N VAL A 360 -15.63 12.58 -37.34
CA VAL A 360 -14.82 13.28 -38.36
C VAL A 360 -13.45 13.68 -37.83
N TYR A 361 -13.37 14.44 -36.73
CA TYR A 361 -12.11 14.98 -36.23
C TYR A 361 -11.23 13.91 -35.55
N LEU A 362 -11.73 13.26 -34.50
CA LEU A 362 -10.99 12.26 -33.72
C LEU A 362 -10.50 11.06 -34.55
N PRO A 363 -11.31 10.46 -35.45
CA PRO A 363 -10.85 9.36 -36.29
C PRO A 363 -9.72 9.75 -37.24
N ARG A 364 -9.68 11.01 -37.73
CA ARG A 364 -8.57 11.50 -38.56
C ARG A 364 -7.28 11.63 -37.76
N VAL A 365 -7.37 12.17 -36.55
CA VAL A 365 -6.22 12.30 -35.63
C VAL A 365 -5.70 10.91 -35.22
N LEU A 366 -6.61 9.97 -34.96
CA LEU A 366 -6.28 8.59 -34.55
C LEU A 366 -6.01 7.64 -35.73
N LEU A 367 -5.93 8.15 -36.97
CA LEU A 367 -5.70 7.37 -38.21
C LEU A 367 -6.65 6.17 -38.40
N MET A 368 -7.90 6.28 -37.93
CA MET A 368 -8.90 5.23 -38.04
C MET A 368 -9.74 5.41 -39.30
N LYS A 369 -9.81 4.38 -40.14
CA LYS A 369 -10.79 4.34 -41.24
C LYS A 369 -12.13 3.91 -40.69
N ARG A 370 -13.15 4.74 -40.91
CA ARG A 370 -14.55 4.32 -40.70
C ARG A 370 -14.81 3.11 -41.60
N PRO A 371 -15.35 1.99 -41.08
CA PRO A 371 -15.78 0.91 -41.95
C PRO A 371 -16.73 1.50 -42.96
N ALA A 372 -16.39 1.39 -44.25
CA ALA A 372 -17.32 1.75 -45.31
C ALA A 372 -18.57 0.92 -45.05
N THR A 373 -19.73 1.57 -44.91
CA THR A 373 -21.03 0.90 -44.97
C THR A 373 -21.05 0.13 -46.27
N ARG A 374 -20.69 -1.15 -46.21
CA ARG A 374 -20.66 -2.04 -47.37
C ARG A 374 -22.08 -1.99 -47.92
N GLN A 375 -22.20 -1.55 -49.17
CA GLN A 375 -23.43 -1.58 -49.96
C GLN A 375 -23.94 -3.03 -50.07
N ARG A 376 -24.50 -3.58 -49.00
CA ARG A 376 -25.32 -4.81 -49.04
C ARG A 376 -26.80 -4.47 -49.28
N ASN A 377 -27.09 -3.21 -49.56
CA ASN A 377 -28.44 -2.67 -49.64
C ASN A 377 -28.79 -2.12 -51.04
N SER A 378 -27.99 -2.34 -52.08
CA SER A 378 -28.37 -1.86 -53.43
C SER A 378 -29.71 -2.44 -53.87
N VAL A 379 -29.97 -3.73 -53.63
CA VAL A 379 -31.23 -4.38 -54.02
C VAL A 379 -32.41 -3.87 -53.18
N VAL A 380 -32.30 -3.80 -51.85
CA VAL A 380 -33.43 -3.39 -51.00
C VAL A 380 -33.67 -1.88 -51.05
N GLU A 381 -32.65 -1.07 -51.27
CA GLU A 381 -32.80 0.39 -51.45
C GLU A 381 -33.30 0.74 -52.85
N TYR A 382 -32.90 -0.03 -53.87
CA TYR A 382 -33.48 0.02 -55.21
C TYR A 382 -34.95 -0.43 -55.18
N VAL A 383 -35.26 -1.56 -54.53
CA VAL A 383 -36.64 -2.07 -54.39
C VAL A 383 -37.48 -1.12 -53.54
N ALA A 384 -36.99 -0.60 -52.42
CA ALA A 384 -37.74 0.36 -51.60
C ALA A 384 -37.99 1.69 -52.33
N LYS A 385 -37.00 2.25 -53.03
CA LYS A 385 -37.22 3.46 -53.87
C LYS A 385 -38.17 3.18 -55.04
N LYS A 386 -38.09 2.00 -55.66
CA LYS A 386 -38.95 1.62 -56.80
C LYS A 386 -40.38 1.33 -56.33
N CYS A 387 -40.56 0.74 -55.15
CA CYS A 387 -41.85 0.55 -54.49
C CYS A 387 -42.44 1.88 -53.97
N ASP A 388 -41.66 2.77 -53.36
CA ASP A 388 -42.13 4.10 -52.94
C ASP A 388 -42.62 4.91 -54.14
N ASN A 389 -41.92 4.84 -55.28
CA ASN A 389 -42.35 5.47 -56.53
C ASN A 389 -43.63 4.81 -57.10
N GLN A 390 -43.76 3.48 -57.05
CA GLN A 390 -44.96 2.77 -57.50
C GLN A 390 -46.17 2.97 -56.58
N ILE A 391 -45.99 3.01 -55.26
CA ILE A 391 -47.03 3.28 -54.27
C ILE A 391 -47.51 4.73 -54.37
N CYS A 392 -46.60 5.68 -54.61
CA CYS A 392 -46.97 7.06 -54.91
C CYS A 392 -47.77 7.13 -56.21
N LEU A 393 -47.34 6.43 -57.27
CA LEU A 393 -48.08 6.33 -58.54
C LEU A 393 -49.49 5.73 -58.35
N ILE A 394 -49.62 4.66 -57.57
CA ILE A 394 -50.90 4.00 -57.29
C ILE A 394 -51.80 4.88 -56.42
N ASN A 395 -51.25 5.64 -55.46
CA ASN A 395 -52.00 6.61 -54.68
C ASN A 395 -52.41 7.85 -55.51
N GLU A 396 -51.59 8.27 -56.48
CA GLU A 396 -51.92 9.31 -57.46
C GLU A 396 -53.05 8.84 -58.39
N LEU A 397 -53.01 7.58 -58.85
CA LEU A 397 -54.04 6.93 -59.65
C LEU A 397 -55.35 6.73 -58.85
N SER A 398 -55.24 6.31 -57.59
CA SER A 398 -56.35 6.19 -56.64
C SER A 398 -57.05 7.54 -56.37
N LYS A 399 -56.28 8.64 -56.26
CA LYS A 399 -56.83 9.99 -56.13
C LYS A 399 -57.49 10.52 -57.41
N ARG A 400 -57.04 10.07 -58.60
CA ARG A 400 -57.65 10.45 -59.88
C ARG A 400 -58.92 9.65 -60.20
N VAL A 401 -59.14 8.49 -59.57
CA VAL A 401 -60.38 7.70 -59.71
C VAL A 401 -61.35 8.08 -58.58
N SER A 402 -62.03 9.21 -58.72
CA SER A 402 -63.22 9.52 -57.93
C SER A 402 -64.42 8.75 -58.49
N PRO A 403 -65.24 8.06 -57.66
CA PRO A 403 -66.37 7.27 -58.13
C PRO A 403 -67.62 8.13 -58.35
N LYS A 404 -67.51 9.18 -59.17
CA LYS A 404 -68.65 10.01 -59.58
C LYS A 404 -68.76 10.32 -61.07
N GLU A 405 -67.92 9.76 -61.93
CA GLU A 405 -68.07 9.87 -63.38
C GLU A 405 -68.02 8.49 -64.04
N ALA A 406 -68.99 7.64 -63.72
CA ALA A 406 -69.27 6.42 -64.47
C ALA A 406 -70.68 6.54 -65.08
N LEU A 407 -70.87 7.51 -65.97
CA LEU A 407 -72.07 7.63 -66.81
C LEU A 407 -71.84 8.58 -68.01
N THR A 408 -70.79 8.35 -68.79
CA THR A 408 -70.74 8.72 -70.23
C THR A 408 -69.66 7.91 -70.92
N ASN A 409 -70.02 7.25 -72.02
CA ASN A 409 -69.29 6.15 -72.66
C ASN A 409 -68.26 6.58 -73.73
N GLU A 410 -67.61 7.75 -73.61
CA GLU A 410 -66.72 8.25 -74.68
C GLU A 410 -65.31 8.72 -74.26
N SER A 411 -64.89 8.56 -73.01
CA SER A 411 -63.53 8.95 -72.56
C SER A 411 -62.60 7.78 -72.18
N ASN A 412 -62.92 6.54 -72.60
CA ASN A 412 -62.14 5.34 -72.24
C ASN A 412 -60.99 5.01 -73.20
N GLN A 413 -60.83 5.72 -74.33
CA GLN A 413 -59.71 5.51 -75.25
C GLN A 413 -58.49 6.39 -74.93
N SER A 414 -58.66 7.66 -74.57
CA SER A 414 -57.51 8.54 -74.26
C SER A 414 -56.78 8.13 -72.97
N VAL A 415 -57.53 7.67 -71.95
CA VAL A 415 -56.95 7.21 -70.68
C VAL A 415 -56.19 5.90 -70.85
N ASN A 416 -56.64 5.03 -71.76
CA ASN A 416 -55.97 3.76 -72.06
C ASN A 416 -54.72 3.93 -72.91
N ASP A 417 -54.68 4.93 -73.80
CA ASP A 417 -53.48 5.26 -74.58
C ASP A 417 -52.42 5.96 -73.72
N ASP A 418 -52.82 6.83 -72.79
CA ASP A 418 -51.91 7.42 -71.79
C ASP A 418 -51.35 6.37 -70.81
N LEU A 419 -52.16 5.38 -70.41
CA LEU A 419 -51.70 4.25 -69.58
C LEU A 419 -50.76 3.29 -70.33
N LYS A 420 -51.02 3.01 -71.62
CA LYS A 420 -50.10 2.23 -72.47
C LYS A 420 -48.78 2.96 -72.71
N GLN A 421 -48.82 4.27 -72.89
CA GLN A 421 -47.62 5.08 -73.11
C GLN A 421 -46.77 5.23 -71.83
N MET A 422 -47.40 5.19 -70.65
CA MET A 422 -46.70 5.16 -69.36
C MET A 422 -46.06 3.80 -69.03
N PHE A 423 -46.70 2.67 -69.39
CA PHE A 423 -46.15 1.32 -69.17
C PHE A 423 -45.02 0.94 -70.15
N ASN A 424 -45.05 1.44 -71.38
CA ASN A 424 -43.97 1.20 -72.36
C ASN A 424 -42.64 1.89 -72.00
N ASN A 425 -42.67 2.95 -71.18
CA ASN A 425 -41.45 3.63 -70.71
C ASN A 425 -40.77 2.93 -69.52
N THR A 426 -41.29 1.78 -69.09
CA THR A 426 -40.70 0.95 -68.00
C THR A 426 -40.10 -0.37 -68.48
N ALA A 427 -40.07 -0.62 -69.79
CA ALA A 427 -39.49 -1.81 -70.40
C ALA A 427 -38.04 -1.56 -70.83
N ASP A 428 -37.13 -1.48 -69.86
CA ASP A 428 -35.72 -1.79 -70.07
C ASP A 428 -35.26 -2.61 -68.86
N VAL A 429 -34.83 -3.85 -69.13
CA VAL A 429 -33.88 -4.72 -68.40
C VAL A 429 -34.33 -6.18 -68.53
N GLU A 430 -33.78 -6.84 -69.54
CA GLU A 430 -33.50 -8.28 -69.54
C GLU A 430 -32.46 -8.61 -68.48
N ILE A 431 -32.75 -9.53 -67.54
CA ILE A 431 -31.75 -10.46 -66.98
C ILE A 431 -32.42 -11.82 -66.67
N ALA A 432 -32.11 -12.81 -67.52
CA ALA A 432 -31.97 -14.26 -67.32
C ALA A 432 -32.85 -15.00 -66.29
N LEU A 433 -33.87 -15.71 -66.80
CA LEU A 433 -34.11 -17.14 -66.52
C LEU A 433 -34.98 -17.73 -67.67
N PRO A 434 -34.44 -18.57 -68.58
CA PRO A 434 -35.21 -19.13 -69.69
C PRO A 434 -35.90 -20.45 -69.31
N GLU A 435 -36.83 -20.85 -70.20
CA GLU A 435 -37.57 -22.13 -70.27
C GLU A 435 -38.91 -22.21 -69.51
N LEU A 436 -39.99 -21.79 -70.19
CA LEU A 436 -41.04 -22.69 -70.67
C LEU A 436 -42.13 -21.91 -71.44
N LEU A 437 -42.35 -22.37 -72.68
CA LEU A 437 -43.61 -22.33 -73.45
C LEU A 437 -43.98 -21.06 -74.23
N ASP A 438 -43.42 -21.04 -75.44
CA ASP A 438 -44.02 -20.76 -76.74
C ASP A 438 -45.57 -20.88 -76.84
N GLN A 439 -46.24 -19.78 -77.23
CA GLN A 439 -47.27 -19.63 -78.29
C GLN A 439 -48.20 -18.41 -78.06
N PRO A 440 -48.42 -17.52 -79.05
CA PRO A 440 -49.26 -16.34 -78.92
C PRO A 440 -50.71 -16.62 -79.34
N GLY A 441 -51.66 -16.39 -78.45
CA GLY A 441 -53.08 -16.38 -78.78
C GLY A 441 -53.94 -15.97 -77.59
N ASN A 442 -54.73 -14.90 -77.75
CA ASN A 442 -55.72 -14.34 -76.81
C ASN A 442 -55.20 -13.59 -75.58
N LEU A 443 -54.65 -12.39 -75.81
CA LEU A 443 -54.38 -11.41 -74.74
C LEU A 443 -55.43 -10.27 -74.67
N GLN A 444 -56.41 -10.23 -75.59
CA GLN A 444 -57.32 -9.08 -75.70
C GLN A 444 -58.57 -9.20 -74.82
N ASP A 445 -59.03 -10.41 -74.51
CA ASP A 445 -60.25 -10.63 -73.70
C ASP A 445 -59.98 -10.72 -72.19
N SER A 446 -58.73 -10.85 -71.78
CA SER A 446 -58.33 -10.87 -70.36
C SER A 446 -58.16 -9.47 -69.75
N ILE A 447 -58.13 -8.42 -70.58
CA ILE A 447 -57.87 -7.04 -70.15
C ILE A 447 -59.14 -6.32 -69.67
N PHE A 448 -60.35 -6.82 -70.00
CA PHE A 448 -61.60 -6.09 -69.76
C PHE A 448 -62.35 -6.42 -68.46
N ASN A 449 -61.93 -7.45 -67.70
CA ASN A 449 -62.63 -7.91 -66.47
C ASN A 449 -61.90 -7.58 -65.13
N LEU A 450 -60.93 -6.67 -65.14
CA LEU A 450 -60.14 -6.28 -63.96
C LEU A 450 -60.76 -5.19 -63.07
N ASN A 451 -61.95 -4.68 -63.41
CA ASN A 451 -62.50 -3.47 -62.80
C ASN A 451 -63.68 -3.75 -61.88
N THR A 452 -63.40 -4.04 -60.60
CA THR A 452 -64.05 -3.48 -59.36
C THR A 452 -63.78 -4.33 -58.11
N VAL A 453 -63.58 -5.65 -58.24
CA VAL A 453 -63.30 -6.55 -57.08
C VAL A 453 -61.81 -6.54 -56.69
N ASN A 454 -60.93 -6.06 -57.57
CA ASN A 454 -59.48 -6.09 -57.36
C ASN A 454 -58.97 -4.93 -56.47
N PHE A 455 -59.74 -3.86 -56.28
CA PHE A 455 -59.24 -2.66 -55.57
C PHE A 455 -59.14 -2.86 -54.06
N GLN A 456 -60.06 -3.61 -53.45
CA GLN A 456 -60.06 -3.89 -52.00
C GLN A 456 -58.96 -4.88 -51.60
N MET A 457 -58.75 -5.95 -52.38
CA MET A 457 -57.66 -6.91 -52.16
C MET A 457 -56.29 -6.30 -52.48
N LEU A 458 -56.17 -5.51 -53.57
CA LEU A 458 -54.94 -4.78 -53.86
C LEU A 458 -54.61 -3.81 -52.73
N ASN A 459 -55.60 -3.11 -52.17
CA ASN A 459 -55.40 -2.21 -51.04
C ASN A 459 -54.95 -2.99 -49.77
N GLN A 460 -55.50 -4.18 -49.51
CA GLN A 460 -55.06 -5.02 -48.38
C GLN A 460 -53.61 -5.51 -48.56
N VAL A 461 -53.24 -5.98 -49.75
CA VAL A 461 -51.86 -6.38 -50.06
C VAL A 461 -50.91 -5.19 -49.98
N LEU A 462 -51.33 -4.01 -50.44
CA LEU A 462 -50.53 -2.79 -50.43
C LEU A 462 -50.31 -2.28 -48.99
N ILE A 463 -51.31 -2.42 -48.12
CA ILE A 463 -51.19 -2.13 -46.68
C ILE A 463 -50.24 -3.13 -46.00
N SER A 464 -50.40 -4.43 -46.21
CA SER A 464 -49.53 -5.45 -45.58
C SER A 464 -48.09 -5.36 -46.07
N THR A 465 -47.87 -5.04 -47.35
CA THR A 465 -46.51 -4.82 -47.90
C THR A 465 -45.90 -3.52 -47.39
N ASP A 466 -46.65 -2.42 -47.30
CA ASP A 466 -46.18 -1.16 -46.71
C ASP A 466 -45.78 -1.33 -45.24
N GLN A 467 -46.54 -2.10 -44.46
CA GLN A 467 -46.18 -2.45 -43.08
C GLN A 467 -44.85 -3.22 -42.99
N ILE A 468 -44.64 -4.19 -43.88
CA ILE A 468 -43.39 -4.96 -43.96
C ILE A 468 -42.22 -4.03 -44.33
N PHE A 469 -42.38 -3.18 -45.33
CA PHE A 469 -41.35 -2.23 -45.74
C PHE A 469 -41.05 -1.18 -44.67
N ASP A 470 -42.06 -0.65 -43.98
CA ASP A 470 -41.87 0.27 -42.86
C ASP A 470 -41.14 -0.40 -41.69
N HIS A 471 -41.48 -1.66 -41.36
CA HIS A 471 -40.73 -2.45 -40.38
C HIS A 471 -39.24 -2.54 -40.75
N PHE A 472 -38.91 -2.97 -41.97
CA PHE A 472 -37.52 -3.06 -42.43
C PHE A 472 -36.80 -1.70 -42.47
N ARG A 473 -37.51 -0.63 -42.87
CA ARG A 473 -36.99 0.75 -42.87
C ARG A 473 -36.65 1.21 -41.45
N ARG A 474 -37.52 0.93 -40.48
CA ARG A 474 -37.31 1.22 -39.05
C ARG A 474 -36.14 0.42 -38.49
N VAL A 475 -36.11 -0.90 -38.70
CA VAL A 475 -35.01 -1.77 -38.26
C VAL A 475 -33.67 -1.24 -38.79
N ARG A 476 -33.56 -0.98 -40.09
CA ARG A 476 -32.35 -0.41 -40.71
C ARG A 476 -31.94 0.93 -40.10
N SER A 477 -32.90 1.83 -39.86
CA SER A 477 -32.60 3.14 -39.27
C SER A 477 -32.06 3.02 -37.84
N THR A 478 -32.59 2.08 -37.05
CA THR A 478 -32.12 1.82 -35.67
C THR A 478 -30.76 1.14 -35.63
N GLU A 479 -30.48 0.25 -36.59
CA GLU A 479 -29.18 -0.38 -36.78
C GLU A 479 -28.12 0.64 -37.15
N ALA A 480 -28.42 1.56 -38.08
CA ALA A 480 -27.50 2.62 -38.47
C ALA A 480 -27.10 3.52 -37.28
N VAL A 481 -28.07 3.92 -36.44
CA VAL A 481 -27.79 4.70 -35.22
C VAL A 481 -26.95 3.90 -34.21
N ARG A 482 -27.22 2.59 -34.06
CA ARG A 482 -26.44 1.71 -33.19
C ARG A 482 -24.99 1.58 -33.67
N GLU A 483 -24.77 1.46 -34.97
CA GLU A 483 -23.42 1.42 -35.56
C GLU A 483 -22.65 2.72 -35.34
N GLU A 484 -23.32 3.88 -35.40
CA GLU A 484 -22.68 5.17 -35.07
C GLU A 484 -22.19 5.21 -33.62
N TRP A 485 -23.01 4.79 -32.64
CA TRP A 485 -22.59 4.74 -31.23
C TRP A 485 -21.50 3.71 -30.97
N ARG A 486 -21.52 2.55 -31.64
CA ARG A 486 -20.44 1.56 -31.57
C ARG A 486 -19.14 2.13 -32.10
N PHE A 487 -19.17 2.83 -33.22
CA PHE A 487 -17.99 3.49 -33.76
C PHE A 487 -17.45 4.57 -32.80
N VAL A 488 -18.34 5.36 -32.18
CA VAL A 488 -17.95 6.35 -31.15
C VAL A 488 -17.26 5.68 -29.96
N SER A 489 -17.80 4.56 -29.47
CA SER A 489 -17.19 3.81 -28.36
C SER A 489 -15.79 3.30 -28.72
N LEU A 490 -15.58 2.85 -29.97
CA LEU A 490 -14.29 2.37 -30.47
C LEU A 490 -13.28 3.51 -30.66
N VAL A 491 -13.72 4.68 -31.12
CA VAL A 491 -12.89 5.90 -31.19
C VAL A 491 -12.47 6.35 -29.80
N LEU A 492 -13.39 6.36 -28.83
CA LEU A 492 -13.10 6.69 -27.44
C LEU A 492 -12.12 5.68 -26.82
N ASP A 493 -12.27 4.40 -27.12
CA ASP A 493 -11.37 3.34 -26.65
C ASP A 493 -9.93 3.55 -27.12
N ARG A 494 -9.75 3.86 -28.41
CA ARG A 494 -8.42 4.16 -28.98
C ARG A 494 -7.84 5.48 -28.48
N LEU A 495 -8.66 6.51 -28.27
CA LEU A 495 -8.22 7.76 -27.64
C LEU A 495 -7.64 7.47 -26.26
N LEU A 496 -8.39 6.72 -25.44
CA LEU A 496 -7.97 6.38 -24.07
C LEU A 496 -6.73 5.51 -24.07
N LEU A 497 -6.56 4.59 -25.03
CA LEU A 497 -5.31 3.84 -25.19
C LEU A 497 -4.09 4.77 -25.31
N TYR A 498 -4.12 5.79 -26.18
CA TYR A 498 -2.98 6.70 -26.32
C TYR A 498 -2.78 7.59 -25.09
N VAL A 499 -3.86 8.04 -24.45
CA VAL A 499 -3.80 8.84 -23.22
C VAL A 499 -3.18 8.03 -22.07
N PHE A 500 -3.70 6.84 -21.80
CA PHE A 500 -3.18 5.97 -20.75
C PHE A 500 -1.76 5.52 -21.06
N PHE A 501 -1.44 5.17 -22.31
CA PHE A 501 -0.07 4.86 -22.73
C PHE A 501 0.89 6.01 -22.46
N GLY A 502 0.48 7.25 -22.77
CA GLY A 502 1.27 8.45 -22.49
C GLY A 502 1.49 8.67 -20.99
N ILE A 503 0.45 8.50 -20.16
CA ILE A 503 0.57 8.65 -18.71
C ILE A 503 1.43 7.54 -18.11
N THR A 504 1.28 6.28 -18.54
CA THR A 504 2.13 5.18 -18.08
C THR A 504 3.57 5.35 -18.53
N LEU A 505 3.81 5.77 -19.77
CA LEU A 505 5.17 6.03 -20.27
C LEU A 505 5.82 7.21 -19.53
N GLY A 506 5.07 8.30 -19.30
CA GLY A 506 5.55 9.45 -18.55
C GLY A 506 5.84 9.12 -17.08
N GLY A 507 4.94 8.38 -16.41
CA GLY A 507 5.12 7.95 -15.02
C GLY A 507 6.31 7.00 -14.86
N THR A 508 6.45 6.03 -15.75
CA THR A 508 7.60 5.11 -15.76
C THR A 508 8.91 5.84 -16.06
N ALA A 509 8.93 6.75 -17.05
CA ALA A 509 10.10 7.56 -17.36
C ALA A 509 10.50 8.46 -16.19
N HIS A 510 9.55 9.13 -15.54
CA HIS A 510 9.82 9.98 -14.37
C HIS A 510 10.57 9.23 -13.27
N ILE A 511 10.16 7.98 -12.99
CA ILE A 511 10.84 7.12 -12.01
C ILE A 511 12.22 6.71 -12.48
N PHE A 512 12.38 6.28 -13.73
CA PHE A 512 13.68 5.92 -14.27
C PHE A 512 14.67 7.09 -14.26
N PHE A 513 14.21 8.32 -14.51
CA PHE A 513 15.06 9.51 -14.40
C PHE A 513 15.43 9.87 -12.96
N GLN A 514 14.60 9.50 -11.99
CA GLN A 514 14.87 9.71 -10.57
C GLN A 514 15.81 8.65 -9.97
N ILE A 515 16.12 7.57 -10.70
CA ILE A 515 17.07 6.53 -10.28
C ILE A 515 18.44 6.81 -10.92
N PRO A 516 19.36 7.52 -10.24
CA PRO A 516 20.73 7.62 -10.71
C PRO A 516 21.39 6.23 -10.70
N ASN A 517 22.05 5.87 -11.81
CA ASN A 517 22.95 4.72 -11.90
C ASN A 517 22.34 3.32 -11.66
N LEU A 518 21.18 3.04 -12.27
CA LEU A 518 20.46 1.75 -12.22
C LEU A 518 21.32 0.49 -12.52
N PHE A 519 22.46 0.64 -13.22
CA PHE A 519 23.31 -0.46 -13.69
C PHE A 519 24.77 -0.41 -13.23
N LEU A 520 25.18 0.57 -12.41
CA LEU A 520 26.55 0.55 -11.88
C LEU A 520 26.64 -0.48 -10.76
N ARG A 521 27.23 -1.63 -11.09
CA ARG A 521 27.66 -2.61 -10.09
C ARG A 521 28.83 -1.99 -9.32
N VAL A 522 28.59 -1.68 -8.06
CA VAL A 522 29.63 -1.20 -7.16
C VAL A 522 30.52 -2.39 -6.80
N ASP A 523 31.80 -2.35 -7.17
CA ASP A 523 32.78 -3.32 -6.67
C ASP A 523 33.26 -2.87 -5.30
N GLN A 524 32.91 -3.64 -4.26
CA GLN A 524 33.22 -3.29 -2.88
C GLN A 524 34.74 -3.30 -2.61
N ARG A 525 35.53 -4.11 -3.34
CA ARG A 525 36.99 -4.08 -3.19
C ARG A 525 37.58 -2.74 -3.60
N GLU A 526 37.12 -2.19 -4.73
CA GLU A 526 37.58 -0.90 -5.24
C GLU A 526 37.18 0.25 -4.30
N ILE A 527 35.98 0.20 -3.69
CA ILE A 527 35.58 1.20 -2.69
C ILE A 527 36.44 1.11 -1.44
N ILE A 528 36.67 -0.09 -0.90
CA ILE A 528 37.51 -0.25 0.29
C ILE A 528 38.92 0.27 0.00
N GLU A 529 39.50 -0.06 -1.16
CA GLU A 529 40.79 0.49 -1.59
C GLU A 529 40.76 2.03 -1.75
N ARG A 530 39.66 2.62 -2.24
CA ARG A 530 39.49 4.08 -2.31
C ARG A 530 39.35 4.73 -0.93
N ILE A 531 38.63 4.10 0.01
CA ILE A 531 38.53 4.55 1.41
C ILE A 531 39.93 4.54 2.00
N TYR A 532 40.65 3.42 1.88
CA TYR A 532 42.03 3.34 2.35
C TYR A 532 42.93 4.36 1.65
N ALA A 533 42.83 4.56 0.34
CA ALA A 533 43.62 5.58 -0.37
C ALA A 533 43.28 7.02 0.06
N GLN A 534 42.00 7.30 0.37
CA GLN A 534 41.53 8.61 0.85
C GLN A 534 42.04 8.92 2.26
N TYR A 535 42.19 7.90 3.12
CA TYR A 535 42.69 8.08 4.49
C TYR A 535 44.19 7.77 4.66
N ALA A 536 44.82 7.06 3.71
CA ALA A 536 46.26 6.77 3.69
C ALA A 536 47.10 8.01 3.42
N THR A 537 46.54 9.06 2.80
CA THR A 537 47.25 10.36 2.65
C THR A 537 47.53 11.07 3.97
N GLN A 538 47.08 10.50 5.10
CA GLN A 538 47.33 11.01 6.44
C GLN A 538 48.36 10.17 7.23
N GLU A 539 48.86 9.07 6.66
CA GLU A 539 49.82 8.14 7.31
C GLU A 539 51.31 8.43 7.00
N ASP A 540 51.65 9.29 6.05
CA ASP A 540 53.06 9.58 5.71
C ASP A 540 53.52 10.94 6.28
N PHE A 541 53.91 11.00 7.56
CA PHE A 541 55.02 11.84 8.08
C PHE A 541 55.27 11.68 9.59
N ALA A 542 55.28 10.46 10.15
CA ALA A 542 55.64 10.29 11.57
C ALA A 542 56.21 8.91 11.91
N ASP A 543 57.14 8.38 11.11
CA ASP A 543 58.04 7.31 11.56
C ASP A 543 59.20 7.24 10.56
N ASP A 544 60.23 8.10 10.74
CA ASP A 544 61.63 7.86 10.32
C ASP A 544 62.55 9.08 10.51
N GLN A 545 62.39 9.85 11.59
CA GLN A 545 63.36 10.92 11.88
C GLN A 545 63.58 11.16 13.37
N PHE A 546 63.99 10.13 14.11
CA PHE A 546 64.70 10.35 15.38
C PHE A 546 65.64 9.20 15.77
N CYS A 547 66.53 8.79 14.86
CA CYS A 547 67.59 7.82 15.14
C CYS A 547 68.91 8.20 14.47
N LEU A 548 69.46 9.42 14.70
CA LEU A 548 70.89 9.67 14.47
C LEU A 548 71.50 10.93 15.14
N GLU A 549 71.01 11.40 16.30
CA GLU A 549 71.69 12.53 16.98
C GLU A 549 71.74 12.46 18.52
N LYS A 550 71.68 11.25 19.10
CA LYS A 550 71.94 11.04 20.54
C LYS A 550 72.78 9.80 20.85
N LEU A 551 73.89 9.62 20.11
CA LEU A 551 74.94 8.64 20.44
C LEU A 551 76.26 9.28 20.92
N ILE A 552 76.25 10.55 21.31
CA ILE A 552 77.39 11.25 21.92
C ILE A 552 76.89 12.06 23.12
N LEU A 553 76.50 11.39 24.21
CA LEU A 553 76.44 11.94 25.57
C LEU A 553 76.12 10.83 26.58
N LEU A 554 76.86 9.73 26.48
CA LEU A 554 77.11 8.83 27.61
C LEU A 554 78.42 9.29 28.22
N LEU A 555 78.35 10.15 29.24
CA LEU A 555 79.28 10.22 30.39
C LEU A 555 78.88 11.40 31.29
N ALA A 556 78.68 11.09 32.57
CA ALA A 556 78.42 11.97 33.71
C ALA A 556 76.99 12.54 33.82
N THR A 557 76.17 11.90 34.66
CA THR A 557 75.66 12.46 35.94
C THR A 557 74.77 11.44 36.64
N ASN A 558 75.03 11.19 37.94
CA ASN A 558 74.06 10.60 38.86
C ASN A 558 72.81 11.49 38.88
N ILE A 559 71.67 10.94 38.48
CA ILE A 559 70.36 11.57 38.65
C ILE A 559 69.65 10.81 39.78
N PRO A 560 69.14 11.49 40.80
CA PRO A 560 68.45 10.85 41.91
C PRO A 560 67.16 10.20 41.41
N LEU A 561 66.91 9.00 41.94
CA LEU A 561 65.63 8.32 41.92
C LEU A 561 64.59 9.27 42.57
N TYR A 562 63.85 10.02 41.77
CA TYR A 562 62.64 10.66 42.25
C TYR A 562 61.58 9.58 42.38
N LEU A 563 61.37 9.13 43.61
CA LEU A 563 60.11 8.49 44.01
C LEU A 563 58.98 9.44 43.57
N ALA A 564 58.19 8.98 42.60
CA ALA A 564 56.94 9.64 42.25
C ALA A 564 56.03 9.53 43.49
N LEU A 565 55.73 10.67 44.10
CA LEU A 565 54.63 10.77 45.08
C LEU A 565 53.35 10.66 44.27
N CYS A 566 52.75 9.48 44.35
CA CYS A 566 51.55 9.08 43.62
C CYS A 566 50.28 9.59 44.33
N SER A 567 49.13 9.55 43.64
CA SER A 567 47.81 9.83 44.22
C SER A 567 47.41 8.73 45.22
N GLU A 568 47.99 8.75 46.42
CA GLU A 568 47.67 7.86 47.55
C GLU A 568 46.35 8.26 48.23
N ASP A 569 45.89 9.49 48.00
CA ASP A 569 44.78 10.10 48.72
C ASP A 569 43.40 9.50 48.35
N GLU A 570 43.14 9.19 47.08
CA GLU A 570 41.87 8.59 46.65
C GLU A 570 41.73 7.14 47.12
N ASP A 571 42.80 6.35 47.04
CA ASP A 571 42.80 4.97 47.53
C ASP A 571 42.65 4.91 49.05
N ARG A 572 43.39 5.77 49.78
CA ARG A 572 43.22 5.92 51.24
C ARG A 572 41.79 6.32 51.61
N LEU A 573 41.19 7.27 50.88
CA LEU A 573 39.79 7.65 51.06
C LEU A 573 38.86 6.46 50.83
N MET A 574 39.09 5.68 49.77
CA MET A 574 38.26 4.51 49.45
C MET A 574 38.31 3.46 50.56
N ILE A 575 39.50 3.16 51.09
CA ILE A 575 39.67 2.22 52.20
C ILE A 575 38.96 2.72 53.47
N ASP A 576 39.13 4.00 53.81
CA ASP A 576 38.54 4.61 55.00
C ASP A 576 37.01 4.66 54.92
N LEU A 577 36.46 5.03 53.76
CA LEU A 577 35.02 5.22 53.55
C LEU A 577 34.25 3.89 53.60
N PHE A 578 34.79 2.84 53.00
CA PHE A 578 34.13 1.53 52.93
C PHE A 578 34.43 0.62 54.12
N ARG A 579 35.23 1.08 55.09
CA ARG A 579 35.56 0.30 56.29
C ARG A 579 34.33 0.10 57.17
N GLY A 580 33.72 -1.09 57.06
CA GLY A 580 32.53 -1.46 57.83
C GLY A 580 31.21 -0.92 57.25
N TYR A 581 31.23 -0.41 56.02
CA TYR A 581 30.01 -0.07 55.28
C TYR A 581 29.28 -1.34 54.83
N ASN A 582 27.95 -1.34 54.89
CA ASN A 582 27.13 -2.46 54.44
C ASN A 582 26.11 -1.97 53.40
N SER A 583 26.30 -2.35 52.14
CA SER A 583 25.46 -1.94 51.01
C SER A 583 24.03 -2.47 51.07
N LEU A 584 23.74 -3.47 51.91
CA LEU A 584 22.38 -4.00 52.08
C LEU A 584 21.54 -3.19 53.07
N VAL A 585 22.16 -2.28 53.83
CA VAL A 585 21.48 -1.50 54.87
C VAL A 585 21.13 -0.12 54.34
N GLN A 586 19.85 0.25 54.48
CA GLN A 586 19.39 1.58 54.09
C GLN A 586 20.10 2.68 54.90
N PRO A 587 20.57 3.77 54.26
CA PRO A 587 21.33 4.82 54.93
C PRO A 587 20.43 5.79 55.70
N ILE A 588 19.92 5.33 56.84
CA ILE A 588 19.10 6.13 57.78
C ILE A 588 19.86 6.34 59.09
N ALA A 589 20.03 7.60 59.51
CA ALA A 589 20.79 7.94 60.72
C ALA A 589 20.11 7.50 62.03
N ASN A 590 18.77 7.55 62.12
CA ASN A 590 18.01 7.09 63.28
C ASN A 590 16.76 6.31 62.84
N ALA A 591 16.40 5.21 63.53
CA ALA A 591 15.20 4.43 63.22
C ALA A 591 13.87 5.21 63.32
N ASN A 592 13.84 6.30 64.09
CA ASN A 592 12.68 7.21 64.23
C ASN A 592 12.79 8.47 63.33
N SER A 593 13.75 8.52 62.40
CA SER A 593 13.98 9.70 61.56
C SER A 593 13.04 9.78 60.36
N THR A 594 13.13 10.91 59.65
CA THR A 594 12.42 11.16 58.40
C THR A 594 12.79 10.13 57.33
N PRO A 595 11.84 9.73 56.47
CA PRO A 595 12.10 8.85 55.34
C PRO A 595 13.21 9.38 54.44
N LEU A 596 13.89 8.47 53.75
CA LEU A 596 14.88 8.81 52.74
C LEU A 596 14.19 9.55 51.58
N LEU A 597 14.62 10.78 51.33
CA LEU A 597 14.16 11.57 50.18
C LEU A 597 14.97 11.17 48.95
N LEU A 598 14.31 10.55 47.98
CA LEU A 598 14.89 10.22 46.69
C LEU A 598 14.38 11.20 45.63
N ARG A 599 15.28 11.98 45.04
CA ARG A 599 14.96 12.83 43.89
C ARG A 599 15.11 12.01 42.62
N PHE A 600 14.07 12.02 41.80
CA PHE A 600 13.97 11.23 40.58
C PHE A 600 13.73 12.15 39.38
N GLY A 601 14.51 11.96 38.33
CA GLY A 601 14.34 12.58 37.02
C GLY A 601 14.34 11.53 35.91
N LEU A 602 13.65 11.84 34.81
CA LEU A 602 13.59 10.99 33.63
C LEU A 602 13.94 11.82 32.40
N GLN A 603 14.95 11.39 31.65
CA GLN A 603 15.32 11.96 30.36
C GLN A 603 14.98 10.95 29.26
N LEU A 604 14.26 11.37 28.22
CA LEU A 604 13.88 10.51 27.10
C LEU A 604 14.81 10.78 25.91
N ILE A 605 15.58 9.77 25.53
CA ILE A 605 16.54 9.85 24.41
C ILE A 605 15.88 9.48 23.09
N LEU A 606 15.07 8.42 23.09
CA LEU A 606 14.41 7.93 21.88
C LEU A 606 13.12 7.18 22.21
N LEU A 607 12.06 7.50 21.46
CA LEU A 607 10.87 6.68 21.37
C LEU A 607 11.09 5.67 20.24
N ILE A 608 11.47 4.44 20.60
CA ILE A 608 11.90 3.41 19.65
C ILE A 608 10.70 2.92 18.83
N ASN A 609 9.65 2.48 19.52
CA ASN A 609 8.46 1.95 18.86
C ASN A 609 7.25 1.99 19.80
N LEU A 610 6.05 2.13 19.22
CA LEU A 610 4.78 1.88 19.89
C LEU A 610 4.09 0.74 19.15
N ASP A 611 4.18 -0.48 19.69
CA ASP A 611 3.56 -1.65 19.11
C ASP A 611 2.08 -1.67 19.46
N GLU A 612 1.23 -1.28 18.50
CA GLU A 612 -0.20 -1.17 18.74
C GLU A 612 -0.87 -2.51 18.93
N LYS A 613 -0.36 -3.55 18.25
CA LYS A 613 -0.93 -4.90 18.30
C LYS A 613 -0.70 -5.53 19.67
N ASN A 614 0.51 -5.40 20.20
CA ASN A 614 0.89 -5.95 21.50
C ASN A 614 0.62 -4.99 22.66
N GLN A 615 0.27 -3.73 22.39
CA GLN A 615 0.01 -2.69 23.40
C GLN A 615 1.25 -2.37 24.26
N ILE A 616 2.41 -2.24 23.61
CA ILE A 616 3.70 -2.03 24.27
C ILE A 616 4.38 -0.78 23.69
N MET A 617 4.79 0.12 24.57
CA MET A 617 5.66 1.25 24.24
C MET A 617 7.12 0.93 24.59
N HIS A 618 8.02 1.11 23.64
CA HIS A 618 9.46 0.92 23.78
C HIS A 618 10.16 2.28 23.84
N THR A 619 10.84 2.57 24.94
CA THR A 619 11.54 3.85 25.17
C THR A 619 12.96 3.63 25.65
N ASN A 620 13.93 4.36 25.08
CA ASN A 620 15.27 4.52 25.64
C ASN A 620 15.29 5.78 26.53
N VAL A 621 15.49 5.58 27.83
CA VAL A 621 15.46 6.63 28.84
C VAL A 621 16.69 6.57 29.74
N TRP A 622 17.12 7.72 30.23
CA TRP A 622 18.11 7.81 31.29
C TRP A 622 17.41 8.20 32.58
N LEU A 623 17.60 7.41 33.63
CA LEU A 623 17.06 7.71 34.95
C LEU A 623 18.06 8.59 35.69
N THR A 624 17.60 9.60 36.41
CA THR A 624 18.45 10.38 37.31
C THR A 624 17.97 10.16 38.74
N LEU A 625 18.76 9.47 39.55
CA LEU A 625 18.46 9.22 40.96
C LEU A 625 19.46 9.98 41.83
N LYS A 626 18.95 10.84 42.73
CA LYS A 626 19.77 11.52 43.73
C LYS A 626 19.23 11.24 45.13
N TRP A 627 20.09 10.71 45.99
CA TRP A 627 19.77 10.50 47.41
C TRP A 627 20.94 10.95 48.28
N TYR A 628 20.72 10.87 49.59
CA TYR A 628 21.70 11.27 50.58
C TYR A 628 22.09 10.09 51.44
N ASP A 629 23.39 9.78 51.48
CA ASP A 629 23.95 8.79 52.40
C ASP A 629 24.83 9.50 53.42
N PHE A 630 24.45 9.40 54.69
CA PHE A 630 25.18 10.07 55.76
C PHE A 630 26.53 9.43 56.06
N GLN A 631 26.73 8.15 55.72
CA GLN A 631 27.96 7.39 55.96
C GLN A 631 29.03 7.73 54.93
N MET A 632 28.63 8.15 53.72
CA MET A 632 29.53 8.46 52.61
C MET A 632 30.06 9.91 52.63
N ARG A 633 30.43 10.42 53.81
CA ARG A 633 30.92 11.79 54.00
C ARG A 633 32.40 11.83 54.32
N TRP A 634 33.12 12.76 53.71
CA TRP A 634 34.51 13.04 54.06
C TRP A 634 34.82 14.54 53.95
N ASN A 635 35.97 14.94 54.50
CA ASN A 635 36.46 16.30 54.36
C ASN A 635 37.52 16.35 53.24
N PRO A 636 37.29 17.07 52.14
CA PRO A 636 38.22 17.15 51.01
C PRO A 636 39.65 17.53 51.43
N VAL A 637 39.80 18.41 52.42
CA VAL A 637 41.11 18.89 52.91
C VAL A 637 42.00 17.75 53.41
N ASN A 638 41.42 16.67 53.93
CA ASN A 638 42.17 15.54 54.48
C ASN A 638 42.66 14.56 53.40
N TYR A 639 42.11 14.63 52.19
CA TYR A 639 42.29 13.66 51.11
C TYR A 639 42.55 14.40 49.78
N GLY A 640 43.54 15.29 49.73
CA GLY A 640 43.98 15.92 48.48
C GLY A 640 42.94 16.82 47.77
N GLU A 641 42.01 17.45 48.50
CA GLU A 641 40.89 18.25 47.94
C GLU A 641 39.95 17.44 47.01
N ILE A 642 39.91 16.12 47.18
CA ILE A 642 38.98 15.25 46.45
C ILE A 642 37.54 15.57 46.89
N ARG A 643 36.73 16.06 45.95
CA ARG A 643 35.32 16.40 46.20
C ARG A 643 34.35 15.33 45.76
N GLN A 644 34.73 14.51 44.78
CA GLN A 644 33.84 13.49 44.22
C GLN A 644 34.63 12.22 43.94
N ILE A 645 33.99 11.07 44.16
CA ILE A 645 34.52 9.75 43.81
C ILE A 645 33.44 8.97 43.06
N ARG A 646 33.86 7.97 42.27
CA ARG A 646 32.96 7.11 41.50
C ARG A 646 33.09 5.68 41.98
N VAL A 647 31.97 5.07 42.32
CA VAL A 647 31.97 3.72 42.90
C VAL A 647 31.01 2.83 42.14
N ALA A 648 31.43 1.58 41.93
CA ALA A 648 30.57 0.57 41.35
C ALA A 648 29.31 0.33 42.21
N THR A 649 28.20 0.02 41.53
CA THR A 649 26.87 -0.16 42.12
C THR A 649 26.80 -1.29 43.15
N ASP A 650 27.66 -2.31 43.07
CA ASP A 650 27.68 -3.44 44.00
C ASP A 650 28.20 -3.10 45.40
N LYS A 651 28.97 -2.01 45.53
CA LYS A 651 29.61 -1.59 46.80
C LYS A 651 28.76 -0.64 47.63
N VAL A 652 27.77 0.00 47.02
CA VAL A 652 26.96 1.04 47.65
C VAL A 652 25.50 0.59 47.79
N TRP A 653 24.78 1.13 48.78
CA TRP A 653 23.34 0.93 48.86
C TRP A 653 22.64 1.62 47.68
N LEU A 654 21.69 0.92 47.05
CA LEU A 654 20.93 1.41 45.90
C LEU A 654 19.43 1.33 46.15
N PRO A 655 18.65 2.37 45.79
CA PRO A 655 17.21 2.31 45.81
C PRO A 655 16.69 1.43 44.65
N ASP A 656 15.73 0.56 44.95
CA ASP A 656 15.12 -0.39 44.02
C ASP A 656 13.97 0.22 43.20
N ILE A 657 14.27 1.29 42.47
CA ILE A 657 13.28 1.94 41.62
C ILE A 657 13.04 1.13 40.34
N VAL A 658 11.81 0.65 40.18
CA VAL A 658 11.41 -0.18 39.05
C VAL A 658 10.21 0.41 38.31
N LEU A 659 10.06 -0.03 37.06
CA LEU A 659 8.88 0.26 36.25
C LEU A 659 7.76 -0.75 36.57
N PHE A 660 6.68 -0.29 37.21
CA PHE A 660 5.56 -1.14 37.61
C PHE A 660 4.74 -1.69 36.43
N ASN A 661 4.54 -0.88 35.39
CA ASN A 661 3.73 -1.25 34.24
C ASN A 661 4.57 -1.88 33.10
N ASN A 662 5.66 -2.56 33.45
CA ASN A 662 6.52 -3.28 32.53
C ASN A 662 5.82 -4.47 31.85
N ALA A 663 6.09 -4.70 30.56
CA ALA A 663 5.53 -5.76 29.74
C ALA A 663 6.51 -6.91 29.42
N ASP A 664 7.83 -6.72 29.63
CA ASP A 664 8.86 -7.72 29.27
C ASP A 664 9.28 -8.65 30.42
N GLY A 665 8.90 -8.31 31.65
CA GLY A 665 9.30 -9.04 32.86
C GLY A 665 10.72 -8.76 33.36
N ASN A 666 11.52 -7.96 32.63
CA ASN A 666 12.81 -7.46 33.10
C ASN A 666 12.65 -6.09 33.78
N TYR A 667 12.74 -6.04 35.11
CA TYR A 667 12.52 -4.83 35.91
C TYR A 667 13.80 -4.05 36.20
N GLU A 668 14.96 -4.65 35.98
CA GLU A 668 16.26 -4.03 36.21
C GLU A 668 16.60 -3.01 35.12
N VAL A 669 17.52 -2.10 35.43
CA VAL A 669 18.07 -1.17 34.45
C VAL A 669 18.95 -1.93 33.45
N SER A 670 19.08 -1.37 32.25
CA SER A 670 19.82 -2.04 31.17
C SER A 670 21.34 -2.02 31.39
N TYR A 671 21.86 -0.97 32.04
CA TYR A 671 23.27 -0.88 32.40
C TYR A 671 23.43 -0.27 33.80
N HIS A 672 24.27 -0.91 34.61
CA HIS A 672 24.59 -0.50 35.96
C HIS A 672 25.80 0.43 35.94
N SER A 673 25.58 1.69 35.57
CA SER A 673 26.64 2.71 35.60
C SER A 673 27.16 2.95 37.02
N ASN A 674 28.40 3.39 37.16
CA ASN A 674 28.96 3.81 38.45
C ASN A 674 28.14 4.93 39.10
N VAL A 675 28.14 4.97 40.42
CA VAL A 675 27.50 6.01 41.24
C VAL A 675 28.54 7.08 41.55
N VAL A 676 28.18 8.34 41.30
CA VAL A 676 29.00 9.50 41.67
C VAL A 676 28.63 9.92 43.09
N ILE A 677 29.62 9.91 43.97
CA ILE A 677 29.49 10.29 45.37
C ILE A 677 30.17 11.64 45.57
N ASP A 678 29.46 12.59 46.15
CA ASP A 678 29.98 13.91 46.54
C ASP A 678 30.43 13.91 48.00
N HIS A 679 31.42 14.74 48.36
CA HIS A 679 32.02 14.77 49.70
C HIS A 679 31.00 15.07 50.82
N ASP A 680 29.91 15.76 50.47
CA ASP A 680 28.79 16.05 51.34
C ASP A 680 27.94 14.82 51.72
N GLY A 681 28.13 13.67 51.05
CA GLY A 681 27.31 12.47 51.16
C GLY A 681 26.14 12.42 50.17
N LYS A 682 26.16 13.26 49.13
CA LYS A 682 25.14 13.23 48.07
C LYS A 682 25.54 12.17 47.04
N MET A 683 24.60 11.32 46.70
CA MET A 683 24.77 10.22 45.76
C MET A 683 24.02 10.57 44.48
N LEU A 684 24.65 10.42 43.32
CA LEU A 684 24.07 10.59 41.99
C LEU A 684 24.27 9.30 41.19
N TRP A 685 23.17 8.70 40.76
CA TRP A 685 23.19 7.54 39.88
C TRP A 685 22.35 7.81 38.64
N VAL A 686 22.96 7.63 37.47
CA VAL A 686 22.32 7.90 36.18
C VAL A 686 22.36 6.66 35.29
N PRO A 687 21.57 5.60 35.56
CA PRO A 687 21.58 4.41 34.72
C PRO A 687 20.73 4.61 33.45
N PRO A 688 21.19 4.15 32.28
CA PRO A 688 20.35 4.07 31.10
C PRO A 688 19.49 2.80 31.13
N ALA A 689 18.25 2.92 30.67
CA ALA A 689 17.30 1.82 30.63
C ALA A 689 16.47 1.85 29.35
N ILE A 690 16.29 0.69 28.74
CA ILE A 690 15.32 0.48 27.67
C ILE A 690 14.10 -0.21 28.28
N TYR A 691 13.03 0.56 28.45
CA TYR A 691 11.80 0.07 29.03
C TYR A 691 10.79 -0.33 27.95
N LYS A 692 10.13 -1.46 28.20
CA LYS A 692 8.94 -1.90 27.49
C LYS A 692 7.74 -1.77 28.41
N SER A 693 7.05 -0.64 28.34
CA SER A 693 5.88 -0.39 29.18
C SER A 693 4.60 -0.80 28.47
N SER A 694 3.67 -1.39 29.23
CA SER A 694 2.30 -1.59 28.78
C SER A 694 1.59 -0.24 28.57
N CYS A 695 1.00 -0.06 27.39
CA CYS A 695 0.24 1.13 27.02
C CYS A 695 -1.03 0.74 26.28
N ILE A 696 -2.19 1.09 26.82
CA ILE A 696 -3.48 0.81 26.19
C ILE A 696 -3.67 1.81 25.05
N ILE A 697 -3.80 1.28 23.84
CA ILE A 697 -3.96 2.08 22.61
C ILE A 697 -5.43 2.32 22.32
N ASP A 698 -5.82 3.58 22.14
CA ASP A 698 -7.15 3.94 21.66
C ASP A 698 -7.15 4.01 20.13
N VAL A 699 -7.89 3.11 19.50
CA VAL A 699 -7.94 2.96 18.04
C VAL A 699 -9.09 3.72 17.39
N GLU A 700 -9.90 4.46 18.15
CA GLU A 700 -11.12 5.10 17.64
C GLU A 700 -10.87 5.94 16.39
N TYR A 701 -9.83 6.79 16.39
CA TYR A 701 -9.53 7.72 15.29
C TYR A 701 -8.36 7.29 14.38
N PHE A 702 -7.92 6.03 14.45
CA PHE A 702 -6.83 5.54 13.61
C PHE A 702 -7.07 5.84 12.11
N PRO A 703 -6.08 6.37 11.36
CA PRO A 703 -4.67 6.66 11.70
C PRO A 703 -4.40 8.12 12.13
N PHE A 704 -5.44 8.89 12.49
CA PHE A 704 -5.34 10.27 12.97
C PHE A 704 -5.39 10.33 14.51
N ASP A 705 -4.88 9.29 15.15
CA ASP A 705 -4.96 9.04 16.58
C ASP A 705 -3.87 9.75 17.41
N GLU A 706 -4.22 10.04 18.66
CA GLU A 706 -3.30 10.43 19.72
C GLU A 706 -3.31 9.36 20.80
N GLN A 707 -2.14 9.06 21.34
CA GLN A 707 -1.96 8.05 22.37
C GLN A 707 -1.36 8.68 23.62
N VAL A 708 -1.84 8.27 24.78
CA VAL A 708 -1.30 8.68 26.08
C VAL A 708 -0.75 7.44 26.76
N CYS A 709 0.57 7.28 26.72
CA CYS A 709 1.25 6.18 27.37
C CYS A 709 1.87 6.63 28.67
N THR A 710 1.88 5.75 29.68
CA THR A 710 2.39 6.08 31.01
C THR A 710 3.61 5.25 31.36
N LEU A 711 4.56 5.84 32.07
CA LEU A 711 5.67 5.15 32.73
C LEU A 711 5.51 5.34 34.23
N LEU A 712 5.25 4.24 34.94
CA LEU A 712 4.98 4.27 36.39
C LEU A 712 6.19 3.76 37.16
N PHE A 713 6.89 4.67 37.83
CA PHE A 713 8.07 4.35 38.65
C PHE A 713 7.75 4.35 40.14
N GLY A 714 8.39 3.44 40.86
CA GLY A 714 8.52 3.50 42.31
C GLY A 714 9.33 2.36 42.88
N SER A 715 9.54 2.39 44.20
CA SER A 715 10.23 1.31 44.91
C SER A 715 9.38 0.04 44.94
N TRP A 716 10.03 -1.12 44.78
CA TRP A 716 9.36 -2.42 44.85
C TRP A 716 9.22 -2.92 46.29
N THR A 717 10.27 -2.74 47.10
CA THR A 717 10.39 -3.29 48.46
C THR A 717 10.11 -2.28 49.57
N TYR A 718 10.38 -0.99 49.35
CA TYR A 718 10.21 0.06 50.36
C TYR A 718 8.84 0.75 50.27
N ASN A 719 8.30 1.09 51.43
CA ASN A 719 7.02 1.79 51.57
C ASN A 719 7.20 3.31 51.56
N GLU A 720 6.07 4.02 51.52
CA GLU A 720 5.98 5.50 51.62
C GLU A 720 6.61 6.11 52.89
N ARG A 721 6.79 5.30 53.96
CA ARG A 721 7.42 5.73 55.21
C ARG A 721 8.94 5.54 55.22
N GLU A 722 9.48 4.83 54.24
CA GLU A 722 10.90 4.50 54.14
C GLU A 722 11.56 5.32 53.04
N ILE A 723 10.94 5.38 51.86
CA ILE A 723 11.42 6.16 50.71
C ILE A 723 10.29 7.07 50.20
N ILE A 724 10.56 8.37 50.18
CA ILE A 724 9.72 9.37 49.53
C ILE A 724 10.34 9.80 48.21
N LEU A 725 9.62 9.58 47.11
CA LEU A 725 9.97 10.11 45.80
C LEU A 725 9.62 11.59 45.69
N SER A 726 10.53 12.35 45.09
CA SER A 726 10.37 13.75 44.74
C SER A 726 10.95 14.02 43.36
N PHE A 727 10.49 15.09 42.70
CA PHE A 727 11.04 15.49 41.41
C PHE A 727 12.47 16.01 41.55
N ASN A 728 13.33 15.70 40.57
CA ASN A 728 14.64 16.33 40.49
C ASN A 728 14.48 17.83 40.22
N ASP A 729 15.01 18.65 41.13
CA ASP A 729 15.02 20.12 41.04
C ASP A 729 13.64 20.78 40.83
N GLY A 730 12.56 20.10 41.23
CA GLY A 730 11.19 20.60 41.12
C GLY A 730 10.60 20.53 39.71
N VAL A 731 11.26 19.85 38.77
CA VAL A 731 10.81 19.69 37.39
C VAL A 731 9.71 18.63 37.29
N GLU A 732 8.51 19.04 36.89
CA GLU A 732 7.32 18.16 36.76
C GLU A 732 7.14 17.61 35.32
N GLY A 733 8.21 17.11 34.70
CA GLY A 733 8.16 16.60 33.32
C GLY A 733 9.35 15.75 32.90
N VAL A 734 9.28 15.22 31.69
CA VAL A 734 10.37 14.48 31.05
C VAL A 734 11.34 15.45 30.38
N ASP A 735 12.64 15.27 30.62
CA ASP A 735 13.68 16.02 29.90
C ASP A 735 13.84 15.48 28.47
N LEU A 736 13.82 16.38 27.49
CA LEU A 736 13.86 16.12 26.05
C LEU A 736 15.04 16.82 25.35
N GLN A 737 16.04 17.32 26.07
CA GLN A 737 17.17 18.04 25.47
C GLN A 737 17.92 17.21 24.40
N ASP A 738 18.18 15.94 24.71
CA ASP A 738 18.91 15.01 23.83
C ASP A 738 17.96 14.05 23.09
N TYR A 739 16.70 14.45 22.91
CA TYR A 739 15.68 13.62 22.26
C TYR A 739 15.88 13.54 20.73
N SER A 740 16.02 12.32 20.22
CA SER A 740 16.00 12.00 18.80
C SER A 740 14.55 11.88 18.29
N PHE A 741 14.19 12.62 17.23
CA PHE A 741 12.84 12.56 16.67
C PHE A 741 12.48 11.17 16.10
N SER A 742 11.30 10.67 16.45
CA SER A 742 10.73 9.46 15.84
C SER A 742 10.14 9.74 14.44
N SER A 743 10.21 8.75 13.54
CA SER A 743 9.66 8.86 12.18
C SER A 743 8.16 8.55 12.07
N ILE A 744 7.56 7.99 13.13
CA ILE A 744 6.16 7.52 13.16
C ILE A 744 5.31 8.39 14.09
N TRP A 745 5.91 8.85 15.20
CA TRP A 745 5.22 9.52 16.30
C TRP A 745 5.84 10.87 16.62
N ASP A 746 4.99 11.86 16.87
CA ASP A 746 5.35 13.18 17.38
C ASP A 746 4.99 13.29 18.85
N ILE A 747 5.91 13.74 19.70
CA ILE A 747 5.63 14.01 21.12
C ILE A 747 4.94 15.37 21.24
N ILE A 748 3.73 15.37 21.80
CA ILE A 748 2.92 16.57 22.03
C ILE A 748 3.21 17.16 23.42
N GLU A 749 3.25 16.31 24.45
CA GLU A 749 3.60 16.69 25.82
C GLU A 749 4.06 15.47 26.61
N ALA A 750 4.84 15.70 27.67
CA ALA A 750 5.33 14.65 28.56
C ALA A 750 5.36 15.08 30.05
N PRO A 751 4.22 15.42 30.67
CA PRO A 751 4.17 15.82 32.08
C PRO A 751 4.41 14.65 33.04
N ALA A 752 4.88 14.96 34.25
CA ALA A 752 5.06 14.00 35.34
C ALA A 752 4.13 14.31 36.52
N VAL A 753 3.52 13.27 37.11
CA VAL A 753 2.58 13.40 38.24
C VAL A 753 3.07 12.56 39.42
N LEU A 754 3.25 13.18 40.58
CA LEU A 754 3.66 12.51 41.81
C LEU A 754 2.43 12.03 42.60
N THR A 755 2.30 10.72 42.79
CA THR A 755 1.27 10.11 43.64
C THR A 755 1.80 9.93 45.07
N ARG A 756 1.56 10.93 45.94
CA ARG A 756 2.08 10.97 47.32
C ARG A 756 1.66 9.78 48.19
N GLN A 757 0.42 9.29 48.05
CA GLN A 757 -0.13 8.17 48.85
C GLN A 757 0.50 6.80 48.56
N LYS A 758 1.38 6.70 47.56
CA LYS A 758 2.05 5.43 47.21
C LYS A 758 3.54 5.61 46.97
N SER A 759 4.08 6.82 47.14
CA SER A 759 5.44 7.19 46.74
C SER A 759 5.78 6.71 45.31
N ARG A 760 4.95 7.10 44.33
CA ARG A 760 5.11 6.72 42.91
C ARG A 760 5.10 7.95 42.02
N ILE A 761 5.90 7.93 40.95
CA ILE A 761 5.91 8.97 39.92
C ILE A 761 5.36 8.37 38.62
N GLU A 762 4.40 9.05 38.02
CA GLU A 762 3.78 8.68 36.76
C GLU A 762 4.16 9.71 35.68
N PHE A 763 4.93 9.29 34.66
CA PHE A 763 5.18 10.12 33.48
C PHE A 763 4.15 9.80 32.42
N ARG A 764 3.44 10.80 31.91
CA ARG A 764 2.43 10.64 30.87
C ARG A 764 2.96 11.21 29.56
N ILE A 765 3.34 10.35 28.63
CA ILE A 765 3.83 10.75 27.31
C ILE A 765 2.65 10.75 26.35
N ARG A 766 2.23 11.95 25.90
CA ARG A 766 1.22 12.11 24.85
C ARG A 766 1.92 12.19 23.51
N VAL A 767 1.61 11.24 22.62
CA VAL A 767 2.17 11.15 21.27
C VAL A 767 1.07 11.21 20.22
N ARG A 768 1.37 11.80 19.06
CA ARG A 768 0.47 11.88 17.90
C ARG A 768 1.07 11.13 16.72
N ARG A 769 0.25 10.37 15.99
CA ARG A 769 0.70 9.61 14.82
C ARG A 769 0.88 10.51 13.60
N LYS A 770 1.93 10.24 12.82
CA LYS A 770 2.07 10.80 11.47
C LYS A 770 1.30 9.96 10.44
N SER A 771 0.18 10.48 9.95
CA SER A 771 -0.86 9.72 9.22
C SER A 771 -0.64 9.55 7.70
N LEU A 772 0.37 10.22 7.12
CA LEU A 772 0.55 10.33 5.67
C LEU A 772 0.69 8.97 4.98
N PHE A 773 1.50 8.08 5.54
CA PHE A 773 1.72 6.73 5.01
C PHE A 773 0.40 5.94 4.91
N TYR A 774 -0.39 5.92 5.98
CA TYR A 774 -1.68 5.21 6.02
C TYR A 774 -2.74 5.89 5.14
N THR A 775 -2.70 7.22 5.02
CA THR A 775 -3.62 7.94 4.12
C THR A 775 -3.44 7.48 2.67
N VAL A 776 -2.20 7.33 2.22
CA VAL A 776 -1.86 6.92 0.85
C VAL A 776 -2.06 5.42 0.62
N VAL A 777 -1.61 4.57 1.53
CA VAL A 777 -1.62 3.11 1.35
C VAL A 777 -2.98 2.49 1.66
N LEU A 778 -3.77 3.10 2.55
CA LEU A 778 -4.97 2.49 3.11
C LEU A 778 -6.24 3.33 2.89
N ILE A 779 -6.23 4.66 3.08
CA ILE A 779 -7.44 5.49 2.90
C ILE A 779 -7.76 5.70 1.41
N ILE A 780 -6.81 6.19 0.61
CA ILE A 780 -7.05 6.49 -0.81
C ILE A 780 -7.56 5.26 -1.59
N PRO A 781 -6.94 4.07 -1.49
CA PRO A 781 -7.42 2.89 -2.20
C PRO A 781 -8.84 2.48 -1.82
N THR A 782 -9.19 2.55 -0.53
CA THR A 782 -10.51 2.13 -0.06
C THR A 782 -11.63 3.09 -0.48
N VAL A 783 -11.34 4.40 -0.53
CA VAL A 783 -12.26 5.40 -1.10
C VAL A 783 -12.48 5.13 -2.59
N LEU A 784 -11.41 4.91 -3.35
CA LEU A 784 -11.49 4.62 -4.80
C LEU A 784 -12.26 3.32 -5.08
N MET A 785 -12.05 2.28 -4.27
CA MET A 785 -12.80 1.02 -4.36
C MET A 785 -14.29 1.19 -4.04
N ALA A 786 -14.63 2.04 -3.07
CA ALA A 786 -16.03 2.35 -2.75
C ALA A 786 -16.73 3.09 -3.92
N PHE A 787 -16.01 3.94 -4.66
CA PHE A 787 -16.57 4.55 -5.88
C PHE A 787 -16.68 3.55 -7.05
N LEU A 788 -15.80 2.56 -7.15
CA LEU A 788 -15.93 1.49 -8.14
C LEU A 788 -17.17 0.63 -7.94
N SER A 789 -17.56 0.31 -6.69
CA SER A 789 -18.75 -0.50 -6.43
C SER A 789 -20.03 0.16 -6.95
N MET A 790 -20.11 1.50 -6.92
CA MET A 790 -21.21 2.25 -7.49
C MET A 790 -21.27 2.16 -9.02
N MET A 791 -20.13 2.09 -9.70
CA MET A 791 -20.07 2.04 -11.18
C MET A 791 -20.77 0.81 -11.76
N VAL A 792 -20.99 -0.23 -10.96
CA VAL A 792 -21.80 -1.40 -11.31
C VAL A 792 -23.21 -1.02 -11.78
N PHE A 793 -23.85 -0.03 -11.16
CA PHE A 793 -25.19 0.44 -11.56
C PHE A 793 -25.17 1.25 -12.86
N TYR A 794 -24.01 1.79 -13.24
CA TYR A 794 -23.82 2.44 -14.53
C TYR A 794 -23.64 1.43 -15.67
N LEU A 795 -23.18 0.21 -15.38
CA LEU A 795 -22.99 -0.85 -16.36
C LEU A 795 -24.34 -1.46 -16.81
N PRO A 796 -24.63 -1.52 -18.13
CA PRO A 796 -25.87 -2.09 -18.64
C PRO A 796 -25.89 -3.62 -18.48
N ALA A 797 -27.03 -4.17 -18.05
CA ALA A 797 -27.23 -5.62 -17.90
C ALA A 797 -27.07 -6.42 -19.20
N CYS A 798 -27.21 -5.79 -20.37
CA CYS A 798 -26.97 -6.42 -21.68
C CYS A 798 -25.52 -6.91 -21.86
N ALA A 799 -24.56 -6.35 -21.12
CA ALA A 799 -23.14 -6.65 -21.27
C ALA A 799 -22.73 -8.00 -20.66
N GLY A 800 -23.57 -8.61 -19.81
CA GLY A 800 -23.25 -9.87 -19.11
C GLY A 800 -22.26 -9.73 -17.94
N GLU A 801 -21.43 -8.68 -17.91
CA GLU A 801 -20.34 -8.53 -16.94
C GLU A 801 -20.71 -7.90 -15.59
N LYS A 802 -21.98 -7.62 -15.35
CA LYS A 802 -22.43 -6.92 -14.14
C LYS A 802 -22.19 -7.71 -12.85
N ILE A 803 -22.41 -9.02 -12.88
CA ILE A 803 -22.18 -9.89 -11.72
C ILE A 803 -20.69 -10.07 -11.47
N THR A 804 -19.90 -10.33 -12.53
CA THR A 804 -18.45 -10.49 -12.49
C THR A 804 -17.78 -9.29 -11.83
N LEU A 805 -18.13 -8.07 -12.26
CA LEU A 805 -17.62 -6.83 -11.69
C LEU A 805 -17.92 -6.73 -10.19
N THR A 806 -19.16 -7.05 -9.78
CA THR A 806 -19.58 -6.90 -8.39
C THR A 806 -18.90 -7.93 -7.46
N ILE A 807 -18.75 -9.18 -7.90
CA ILE A 807 -18.07 -10.24 -7.12
C ILE A 807 -16.58 -9.93 -6.96
N ASN A 808 -15.90 -9.50 -8.02
CA ASN A 808 -14.48 -9.24 -7.95
C ASN A 808 -14.15 -7.98 -7.13
N VAL A 809 -15.02 -6.96 -7.16
CA VAL A 809 -14.91 -5.80 -6.25
C VAL A 809 -15.07 -6.23 -4.79
N LEU A 810 -16.01 -7.13 -4.48
CA LEU A 810 -16.16 -7.69 -3.14
C LEU A 810 -14.89 -8.45 -2.69
N LEU A 811 -14.33 -9.29 -3.57
CA LEU A 811 -13.11 -10.05 -3.26
C LEU A 811 -11.93 -9.11 -2.94
N SER A 812 -11.73 -8.07 -3.75
CA SER A 812 -10.70 -7.06 -3.51
C SER A 812 -10.91 -6.33 -2.18
N LEU A 813 -12.15 -5.97 -1.83
CA LEU A 813 -12.47 -5.36 -0.54
C LEU A 813 -12.18 -6.28 0.65
N VAL A 814 -12.48 -7.58 0.54
CA VAL A 814 -12.17 -8.57 1.59
C VAL A 814 -10.65 -8.71 1.79
N VAL A 815 -9.88 -8.73 0.70
CA VAL A 815 -8.41 -8.76 0.77
C VAL A 815 -7.87 -7.51 1.48
N PHE A 816 -8.42 -6.33 1.20
CA PHE A 816 -8.10 -5.10 1.93
C PHE A 816 -8.51 -5.15 3.40
N LEU A 817 -9.67 -5.72 3.74
CA LEU A 817 -10.09 -5.89 5.13
C LEU A 817 -9.12 -6.78 5.92
N LEU A 818 -8.58 -7.83 5.31
CA LEU A 818 -7.55 -8.70 5.89
C LEU A 818 -6.21 -7.98 6.12
N LEU A 819 -5.92 -6.90 5.40
CA LEU A 819 -4.78 -6.03 5.69
C LEU A 819 -5.00 -5.29 7.01
N VAL A 820 -6.15 -4.63 7.11
CA VAL A 820 -6.48 -3.76 8.26
C VAL A 820 -6.52 -4.58 9.56
N SER A 821 -7.07 -5.79 9.52
CA SER A 821 -7.09 -6.69 10.67
C SER A 821 -5.71 -7.17 11.13
N LYS A 822 -4.67 -7.02 10.30
CA LYS A 822 -3.28 -7.37 10.67
C LYS A 822 -2.51 -6.18 11.24
N ILE A 823 -2.94 -4.96 10.96
CA ILE A 823 -2.31 -3.72 11.43
C ILE A 823 -2.87 -3.32 12.80
N LEU A 824 -4.18 -3.48 13.00
CA LEU A 824 -4.85 -3.04 14.23
C LEU A 824 -4.82 -4.14 15.31
N PRO A 825 -4.72 -3.78 16.60
CA PRO A 825 -4.88 -4.74 17.68
C PRO A 825 -6.28 -5.38 17.67
N PRO A 826 -6.42 -6.62 18.17
CA PRO A 826 -7.71 -7.28 18.36
C PRO A 826 -8.41 -6.75 19.64
N THR A 827 -8.63 -5.45 19.75
CA THR A 827 -9.36 -4.84 20.87
C THR A 827 -10.87 -4.78 20.59
N SER A 828 -11.68 -4.99 21.63
CA SER A 828 -13.14 -4.94 21.58
C SER A 828 -13.74 -3.70 22.26
N SER A 829 -12.92 -2.84 22.86
CA SER A 829 -13.36 -1.65 23.60
C SER A 829 -13.97 -0.59 22.68
N THR A 830 -13.31 -0.30 21.57
CA THR A 830 -13.76 0.68 20.57
C THR A 830 -13.51 0.14 19.16
N ILE A 831 -14.45 0.38 18.25
CA ILE A 831 -14.28 0.02 16.83
C ILE A 831 -13.60 1.20 16.12
N PRO A 832 -12.44 0.99 15.45
CA PRO A 832 -11.75 2.03 14.70
C PRO A 832 -12.64 2.69 13.65
N LEU A 833 -12.51 4.00 13.47
CA LEU A 833 -13.24 4.78 12.46
C LEU A 833 -13.08 4.19 11.06
N MET A 834 -11.87 3.76 10.72
CA MET A 834 -11.59 3.07 9.46
C MET A 834 -12.35 1.73 9.35
N ALA A 835 -12.43 0.95 10.43
CA ALA A 835 -13.15 -0.32 10.45
C ALA A 835 -14.67 -0.08 10.30
N LYS A 836 -15.23 0.97 10.91
CA LYS A 836 -16.62 1.41 10.68
C LYS A 836 -16.86 1.73 9.19
N TYR A 837 -15.93 2.43 8.54
CA TYR A 837 -16.01 2.75 7.11
C TYR A 837 -15.92 1.52 6.20
N LEU A 838 -14.98 0.61 6.48
CA LEU A 838 -14.84 -0.64 5.73
C LEU A 838 -16.04 -1.55 5.91
N LEU A 839 -16.62 -1.61 7.12
CA LEU A 839 -17.84 -2.36 7.39
C LEU A 839 -19.03 -1.78 6.61
N LEU A 840 -19.20 -0.46 6.62
CA LEU A 840 -20.22 0.22 5.82
C LEU A 840 -20.05 -0.13 4.33
N THR A 841 -18.83 -0.01 3.80
CA THR A 841 -18.51 -0.32 2.41
C THR A 841 -18.79 -1.78 2.08
N PHE A 842 -18.47 -2.71 2.99
CA PHE A 842 -18.72 -4.14 2.84
C PHE A 842 -20.23 -4.46 2.80
N LEU A 843 -21.01 -3.92 3.74
CA LEU A 843 -22.46 -4.08 3.75
C LEU A 843 -23.10 -3.48 2.50
N LEU A 844 -22.67 -2.29 2.06
CA LEU A 844 -23.14 -1.67 0.83
C LEU A 844 -22.85 -2.57 -0.37
N ASN A 845 -21.65 -3.16 -0.47
CA ASN A 845 -21.31 -4.10 -1.54
C ASN A 845 -22.22 -5.33 -1.54
N ILE A 846 -22.51 -5.94 -0.39
CA ILE A 846 -23.45 -7.08 -0.31
C ILE A 846 -24.85 -6.66 -0.82
N ILE A 847 -25.34 -5.50 -0.40
CA ILE A 847 -26.62 -4.97 -0.87
C ILE A 847 -26.56 -4.73 -2.39
N THR A 848 -25.45 -4.22 -2.93
CA THR A 848 -25.29 -4.07 -4.39
C THR A 848 -25.40 -5.41 -5.11
N ILE A 849 -24.81 -6.49 -4.59
CA ILE A 849 -24.91 -7.83 -5.21
C ILE A 849 -26.36 -8.31 -5.22
N LEU A 850 -27.07 -8.21 -4.10
CA LEU A 850 -28.47 -8.64 -4.03
C LEU A 850 -29.36 -7.85 -5.00
N VAL A 851 -29.20 -6.52 -5.02
CA VAL A 851 -30.01 -5.65 -5.87
C VAL A 851 -29.66 -5.83 -7.34
N THR A 852 -28.40 -6.05 -7.70
CA THR A 852 -28.02 -6.35 -9.09
C THR A 852 -28.60 -7.66 -9.61
N VAL A 853 -28.69 -8.71 -8.78
CA VAL A 853 -29.39 -9.95 -9.14
C VAL A 853 -30.87 -9.68 -9.42
N ILE A 854 -31.52 -8.86 -8.60
CA ILE A 854 -32.92 -8.44 -8.82
C ILE A 854 -33.07 -7.67 -10.14
N ILE A 855 -32.18 -6.70 -10.40
CA ILE A 855 -32.19 -5.93 -11.65
C ILE A 855 -32.04 -6.86 -12.86
N ILE A 856 -31.14 -7.84 -12.79
CA ILE A 856 -30.92 -8.80 -13.87
C ILE A 856 -32.16 -9.68 -14.07
N ASN A 857 -32.80 -10.14 -12.99
CA ASN A 857 -34.07 -10.87 -13.07
C ASN A 857 -35.14 -10.04 -13.80
N VAL A 858 -35.30 -8.77 -13.43
CA VAL A 858 -36.26 -7.84 -14.07
C VAL A 858 -35.90 -7.59 -15.53
N PHE A 859 -34.62 -7.46 -15.85
CA PHE A 859 -34.12 -7.24 -17.21
C PHE A 859 -34.44 -8.41 -18.17
N PHE A 860 -34.37 -9.65 -17.70
CA PHE A 860 -34.67 -10.84 -18.50
C PHE A 860 -36.14 -11.25 -18.49
N ARG A 861 -37.06 -10.49 -17.86
CA ARG A 861 -38.51 -10.75 -17.95
C ARG A 861 -39.01 -10.55 -19.39
N GLY A 862 -39.92 -11.43 -19.78
CA GLY A 862 -40.59 -11.40 -21.08
C GLY A 862 -42.11 -11.60 -20.91
N PRO A 863 -42.90 -11.32 -21.95
CA PRO A 863 -44.35 -11.42 -21.87
C PRO A 863 -44.86 -12.86 -21.74
N THR A 864 -44.05 -13.88 -22.07
CA THR A 864 -44.36 -15.30 -21.82
C THR A 864 -44.25 -15.71 -20.36
N THR A 865 -43.38 -15.05 -19.58
CA THR A 865 -43.15 -15.41 -18.17
C THR A 865 -43.89 -14.50 -17.21
N HIS A 866 -43.97 -13.19 -17.50
CA HIS A 866 -44.53 -12.19 -16.59
C HIS A 866 -45.39 -11.15 -17.33
N ARG A 867 -46.58 -10.86 -16.80
CA ARG A 867 -47.40 -9.71 -17.22
C ARG A 867 -47.06 -8.49 -16.36
N MET A 868 -46.87 -7.32 -16.98
CA MET A 868 -46.51 -6.10 -16.26
C MET A 868 -47.72 -5.54 -15.48
N PRO A 869 -47.64 -5.41 -14.14
CA PRO A 869 -48.70 -4.80 -13.35
C PRO A 869 -48.91 -3.34 -13.72
N GLN A 870 -50.15 -2.84 -13.60
CA GLN A 870 -50.46 -1.43 -13.89
C GLN A 870 -49.74 -0.46 -12.96
N TRP A 871 -49.51 -0.85 -11.70
CA TRP A 871 -48.74 -0.03 -10.76
C TRP A 871 -47.27 0.11 -11.18
N VAL A 872 -46.63 -0.98 -11.65
CA VAL A 872 -45.24 -0.94 -12.16
C VAL A 872 -45.14 0.00 -13.36
N ARG A 873 -46.14 -0.06 -14.24
CA ARG A 873 -46.24 0.82 -15.40
C ARG A 873 -46.24 2.29 -14.99
N HIS A 874 -47.10 2.67 -14.04
CA HIS A 874 -47.22 4.05 -13.60
C HIS A 874 -45.94 4.53 -12.89
N THR A 875 -45.42 3.74 -11.95
CA THR A 875 -44.25 4.14 -11.13
C THR A 875 -42.97 4.22 -11.96
N PHE A 876 -42.65 3.17 -12.73
CA PHE A 876 -41.35 3.06 -13.41
C PHE A 876 -41.32 3.61 -14.84
N LEU A 877 -42.47 3.76 -15.52
CA LEU A 877 -42.50 4.32 -16.88
C LEU A 877 -42.95 5.80 -16.92
N ASP A 878 -43.74 6.26 -15.96
CA ASP A 878 -44.32 7.61 -16.00
C ASP A 878 -43.80 8.53 -14.88
N PHE A 879 -43.71 8.05 -13.64
CA PHE A 879 -43.30 8.87 -12.48
C PHE A 879 -41.77 8.98 -12.32
N LEU A 880 -41.07 7.86 -12.12
CA LEU A 880 -39.61 7.83 -11.85
C LEU A 880 -38.76 8.43 -12.98
N PRO A 881 -39.03 8.18 -14.27
CA PRO A 881 -38.26 8.79 -15.35
C PRO A 881 -38.33 10.32 -15.37
N LYS A 882 -39.47 10.92 -14.99
CA LYS A 882 -39.61 12.38 -14.88
C LYS A 882 -38.75 12.93 -13.74
N MET A 883 -38.73 12.24 -12.59
CA MET A 883 -37.88 12.60 -11.45
C MET A 883 -36.38 12.49 -11.80
N LEU A 884 -36.00 11.45 -12.53
CA LEU A 884 -34.60 11.16 -12.91
C LEU A 884 -34.15 11.85 -14.21
N MET A 885 -34.94 12.79 -14.74
CA MET A 885 -34.70 13.50 -16.01
C MET A 885 -34.42 12.58 -17.22
N MET A 886 -35.03 11.40 -17.24
CA MET A 886 -34.92 10.45 -18.34
C MET A 886 -36.05 10.65 -19.36
N LYS A 887 -35.68 10.80 -20.64
CA LYS A 887 -36.64 10.87 -21.73
C LYS A 887 -37.00 9.47 -22.21
N ARG A 888 -38.27 9.09 -22.09
CA ARG A 888 -38.77 7.83 -22.67
C ARG A 888 -38.72 7.93 -24.21
N PRO A 889 -38.20 6.92 -24.93
CA PRO A 889 -38.37 6.82 -26.38
C PRO A 889 -39.87 6.86 -26.69
N LYS A 890 -40.29 7.74 -27.62
CA LYS A 890 -41.70 7.77 -28.02
C LYS A 890 -42.04 6.43 -28.66
N ARG A 891 -43.01 5.70 -28.10
CA ARG A 891 -43.71 4.67 -28.88
C ARG A 891 -44.23 5.39 -30.11
N VAL A 892 -43.85 4.96 -31.31
CA VAL A 892 -44.57 5.38 -32.50
C VAL A 892 -46.01 4.97 -32.23
N SER A 893 -46.89 5.95 -32.02
CA SER A 893 -48.30 5.64 -31.86
C SER A 893 -48.67 4.84 -33.09
N LYS A 894 -49.27 3.67 -32.92
CA LYS A 894 -50.13 3.11 -33.96
C LYS A 894 -51.11 4.24 -34.29
N GLN A 895 -50.82 5.05 -35.30
CA GLN A 895 -51.89 5.70 -36.02
C GLN A 895 -52.50 4.52 -36.75
N PRO A 896 -53.69 4.04 -36.34
CA PRO A 896 -54.42 3.22 -37.27
C PRO A 896 -54.57 4.08 -38.52
N TYR A 897 -54.17 3.54 -39.66
CA TYR A 897 -54.49 4.14 -40.94
C TYR A 897 -56.01 3.98 -41.17
N TYR A 898 -56.84 4.61 -40.32
CA TYR A 898 -58.23 4.91 -40.61
C TYR A 898 -58.22 6.18 -41.46
N GLY A 899 -57.72 6.02 -42.69
CA GLY A 899 -57.52 7.11 -43.62
C GLY A 899 -58.05 6.82 -45.01
N CYS A 900 -58.90 5.81 -45.23
CA CYS A 900 -59.69 5.70 -46.48
C CYS A 900 -60.82 4.65 -46.51
N VAL A 901 -61.37 4.17 -45.39
CA VAL A 901 -62.45 3.14 -45.44
C VAL A 901 -63.76 3.56 -44.74
N ASP A 902 -63.72 4.45 -43.75
CA ASP A 902 -64.95 4.84 -43.02
C ASP A 902 -65.85 5.85 -43.75
N THR A 903 -65.36 6.54 -44.78
CA THR A 903 -66.17 7.48 -45.59
C THR A 903 -67.11 6.80 -46.57
N PHE A 904 -66.89 5.51 -46.92
CA PHE A 904 -67.83 4.76 -47.75
C PHE A 904 -68.99 4.14 -46.96
N ARG A 905 -68.78 3.82 -45.68
CA ARG A 905 -69.82 3.19 -44.84
C ARG A 905 -70.92 4.17 -44.43
N ARG A 906 -70.60 5.47 -44.32
CA ARG A 906 -71.57 6.49 -43.89
C ARG A 906 -72.48 7.01 -45.01
N ASN A 907 -72.08 6.90 -46.28
CA ASN A 907 -72.85 7.43 -47.42
C ASN A 907 -73.85 6.44 -48.04
N ASN A 908 -73.74 5.14 -47.75
CA ASN A 908 -74.68 4.12 -48.27
C ASN A 908 -75.76 3.70 -47.26
N ALA A 909 -75.74 4.23 -46.02
CA ALA A 909 -76.80 3.98 -45.03
C ALA A 909 -77.96 5.00 -45.09
N SER A 910 -77.94 5.94 -46.05
CA SER A 910 -78.96 7.01 -46.14
C SER A 910 -79.98 6.84 -47.27
N ARG A 911 -80.00 5.70 -47.99
CA ARG A 911 -80.98 5.48 -49.07
C ARG A 911 -81.44 4.02 -49.17
N LEU A 912 -82.28 3.60 -48.24
CA LEU A 912 -83.33 2.62 -48.52
C LEU A 912 -84.45 2.80 -47.48
N ASN A 913 -85.48 3.55 -47.87
CA ASN A 913 -86.76 3.59 -47.18
C ASN A 913 -87.48 2.25 -47.42
N VAL A 914 -87.77 1.51 -46.36
CA VAL A 914 -88.81 0.47 -46.34
C VAL A 914 -89.75 0.79 -45.17
N PRO A 915 -91.09 0.70 -45.33
CA PRO A 915 -92.03 1.25 -44.34
C PRO A 915 -92.08 0.45 -43.05
N GLN A 916 -92.33 1.16 -41.94
CA GLN A 916 -92.67 0.62 -40.62
C GLN A 916 -93.97 -0.21 -40.65
N PRO A 917 -94.12 -1.13 -39.69
CA PRO A 917 -95.32 -1.14 -38.85
C PRO A 917 -94.97 -0.86 -37.37
N GLN A 918 -95.88 -0.14 -36.74
CA GLN A 918 -95.89 0.32 -35.34
C GLN A 918 -96.11 -0.80 -34.30
N PRO A 919 -95.88 -0.52 -33.01
CA PRO A 919 -95.67 -1.52 -31.96
C PRO A 919 -96.96 -1.87 -31.21
N SER A 920 -97.01 -3.08 -30.65
CA SER A 920 -97.95 -3.46 -29.61
C SER A 920 -97.28 -4.35 -28.56
N TYR A 921 -97.40 -3.88 -27.31
CA TYR A 921 -96.95 -4.43 -26.03
C TYR A 921 -97.45 -5.85 -25.76
N LEU A 922 -96.69 -6.65 -24.99
CA LEU A 922 -97.13 -7.31 -23.73
C LEU A 922 -96.08 -8.27 -23.17
N ASP A 923 -96.08 -8.32 -21.83
CA ASP A 923 -95.20 -9.05 -20.92
C ASP A 923 -95.39 -10.59 -20.87
N ALA A 924 -94.35 -11.23 -20.28
CA ALA A 924 -94.40 -12.35 -19.32
C ALA A 924 -94.58 -13.82 -19.76
N ASN A 925 -93.73 -14.66 -19.11
CA ASN A 925 -93.90 -16.07 -18.71
C ASN A 925 -93.89 -17.14 -19.83
N GLU A 926 -93.42 -18.39 -19.69
CA GLU A 926 -92.76 -19.17 -18.64
C GLU A 926 -92.30 -20.51 -19.28
N SER A 927 -91.18 -21.07 -18.81
CA SER A 927 -90.94 -22.50 -18.53
C SER A 927 -90.89 -23.61 -19.63
N ILE A 928 -89.89 -24.48 -19.41
CA ILE A 928 -89.81 -25.95 -19.56
C ILE A 928 -88.65 -26.50 -20.45
N GLN A 929 -87.60 -26.88 -19.71
CA GLN A 929 -86.68 -28.04 -19.78
C GLN A 929 -86.83 -29.10 -20.91
N ALA A 930 -85.71 -29.51 -21.53
CA ALA A 930 -84.92 -30.71 -21.14
C ALA A 930 -83.77 -31.06 -22.13
N VAL A 931 -82.48 -31.06 -21.70
CA VAL A 931 -81.50 -32.21 -21.50
C VAL A 931 -80.84 -32.74 -22.82
N PRO A 932 -79.58 -33.27 -22.84
CA PRO A 932 -78.25 -32.65 -22.67
C PRO A 932 -77.27 -32.99 -23.86
N GLN A 933 -76.14 -32.29 -24.05
CA GLN A 933 -74.89 -32.95 -24.52
C GLN A 933 -73.65 -32.05 -24.46
N TYR A 934 -72.56 -32.67 -23.99
CA TYR A 934 -71.18 -32.20 -23.92
C TYR A 934 -70.64 -31.61 -25.22
N SER A 935 -69.90 -30.49 -25.15
CA SER A 935 -68.71 -30.25 -25.98
C SER A 935 -67.83 -29.08 -25.49
N VAL A 936 -66.54 -29.30 -25.72
CA VAL A 936 -65.31 -28.52 -25.50
C VAL A 936 -65.42 -27.01 -25.80
N PRO A 937 -64.74 -26.10 -25.06
CA PRO A 937 -64.73 -24.68 -25.37
C PRO A 937 -63.68 -24.35 -26.45
N ASP A 938 -64.14 -24.02 -27.66
CA ASP A 938 -63.31 -23.40 -28.69
C ASP A 938 -64.05 -22.17 -29.25
N HIS A 939 -63.75 -20.99 -28.68
CA HIS A 939 -64.26 -19.71 -29.18
C HIS A 939 -63.24 -19.12 -30.15
N GLN A 940 -63.33 -19.53 -31.41
CA GLN A 940 -62.81 -18.78 -32.56
C GLN A 940 -63.95 -18.47 -33.53
N SER A 941 -64.14 -17.16 -33.76
CA SER A 941 -64.58 -16.54 -35.02
C SER A 941 -65.77 -17.18 -35.76
N SER A 942 -66.99 -16.71 -35.46
CA SER A 942 -68.18 -16.94 -36.30
C SER A 942 -68.52 -15.75 -37.22
N GLU A 943 -67.57 -14.86 -37.51
CA GLU A 943 -67.74 -13.78 -38.50
C GLU A 943 -67.01 -14.04 -39.84
N SER A 944 -66.17 -15.08 -39.91
CA SER A 944 -65.36 -15.39 -41.11
C SER A 944 -66.07 -16.23 -42.17
N PHE A 945 -67.28 -16.73 -41.92
CA PHE A 945 -67.99 -17.63 -42.86
C PHE A 945 -68.86 -16.91 -43.90
N ALA A 946 -69.14 -15.61 -43.73
CA ALA A 946 -69.95 -14.84 -44.69
C ALA A 946 -69.13 -14.25 -45.86
N TYR A 947 -67.79 -14.28 -45.79
CA TYR A 947 -66.92 -13.68 -46.80
C TYR A 947 -66.68 -14.61 -48.02
N TYR A 948 -66.73 -15.93 -47.83
CA TYR A 948 -66.43 -16.90 -48.89
C TYR A 948 -67.57 -17.13 -49.89
N GLN A 949 -68.79 -16.64 -49.61
CA GLN A 949 -69.97 -16.93 -50.43
C GLN A 949 -70.25 -15.89 -51.54
N LEU A 950 -69.47 -14.80 -51.60
CA LEU A 950 -69.55 -13.76 -52.66
C LEU A 950 -68.36 -13.76 -53.63
N ALA A 951 -67.34 -14.61 -53.41
CA ALA A 951 -66.15 -14.73 -54.27
C ALA A 951 -66.36 -15.73 -55.44
N GLY A 952 -67.59 -15.88 -55.92
CA GLY A 952 -67.99 -16.96 -56.82
C GLY A 952 -67.81 -16.72 -58.32
N GLN A 953 -67.05 -15.71 -58.79
CA GLN A 953 -67.09 -15.41 -60.23
C GLN A 953 -65.80 -15.08 -60.97
N TYR A 954 -64.62 -15.18 -60.34
CA TYR A 954 -63.34 -15.25 -61.07
C TYR A 954 -62.31 -16.06 -60.24
N PRO A 955 -61.79 -17.20 -60.76
CA PRO A 955 -60.79 -17.96 -60.02
C PRO A 955 -59.45 -17.21 -60.10
N LEU A 956 -59.04 -16.62 -58.98
CA LEU A 956 -57.65 -16.23 -58.78
C LEU A 956 -56.76 -17.48 -59.00
N THR A 957 -55.61 -17.34 -59.64
CA THR A 957 -54.66 -18.45 -59.74
C THR A 957 -54.31 -18.94 -58.33
N ARG A 958 -54.26 -20.27 -58.15
CA ARG A 958 -53.98 -20.90 -56.85
C ARG A 958 -52.68 -20.40 -56.21
N GLU A 959 -51.75 -19.94 -57.03
CA GLU A 959 -50.47 -19.33 -56.63
C GLU A 959 -50.65 -17.93 -56.03
N ALA A 960 -51.55 -17.10 -56.57
CA ALA A 960 -51.80 -15.75 -56.07
C ALA A 960 -52.49 -15.76 -54.70
N CYS A 961 -53.47 -16.65 -54.48
CA CYS A 961 -54.11 -16.81 -53.17
C CYS A 961 -53.09 -17.25 -52.10
N LYS A 962 -52.20 -18.20 -52.42
CA LYS A 962 -51.13 -18.65 -51.51
C LYS A 962 -50.14 -17.53 -51.19
N ALA A 963 -49.83 -16.67 -52.15
CA ALA A 963 -48.94 -15.52 -51.93
C ALA A 963 -49.58 -14.47 -51.01
N ILE A 964 -50.88 -14.18 -51.17
CA ILE A 964 -51.62 -13.25 -50.30
C ILE A 964 -51.69 -13.79 -48.87
N GLU A 965 -52.05 -15.06 -48.70
CA GLU A 965 -52.07 -15.74 -47.39
C GLU A 965 -50.69 -15.71 -46.73
N ALA A 966 -49.61 -15.92 -47.50
CA ALA A 966 -48.24 -15.82 -47.00
C ALA A 966 -47.88 -14.38 -46.57
N ILE A 967 -48.24 -13.35 -47.34
CA ILE A 967 -47.99 -11.95 -46.98
C ILE A 967 -48.77 -11.55 -45.72
N GLU A 968 -50.03 -11.98 -45.61
CA GLU A 968 -50.87 -11.71 -44.44
C GLU A 968 -50.29 -12.38 -43.20
N TYR A 969 -49.90 -13.66 -43.30
CA TYR A 969 -49.20 -14.37 -42.23
C TYR A 969 -47.90 -13.67 -41.81
N ILE A 970 -47.06 -13.25 -42.77
CA ILE A 970 -45.82 -12.52 -42.49
C ILE A 970 -46.11 -11.19 -41.79
N SER A 971 -47.10 -10.43 -42.26
CA SER A 971 -47.46 -9.14 -41.66
C SER A 971 -47.97 -9.29 -40.22
N GLU A 972 -48.80 -10.30 -39.96
CA GLU A 972 -49.34 -10.58 -38.64
C GLU A 972 -48.27 -11.14 -37.68
N HIS A 973 -47.37 -11.97 -38.19
CA HIS A 973 -46.22 -12.46 -37.45
C HIS A 973 -45.28 -11.31 -37.05
N LEU A 974 -44.92 -10.43 -37.99
CA LEU A 974 -44.11 -9.24 -37.71
C LEU A 974 -44.78 -8.31 -36.70
N ARG A 975 -46.11 -8.13 -36.78
CA ARG A 975 -46.89 -7.34 -35.83
C ARG A 975 -46.83 -7.92 -34.42
N THR A 976 -47.04 -9.23 -34.30
CA THR A 976 -46.97 -9.95 -33.02
C THR A 976 -45.56 -9.88 -32.43
N ASP A 977 -44.53 -10.03 -33.28
CA ASP A 977 -43.13 -9.89 -32.89
C ASP A 977 -42.79 -8.47 -32.42
N GLU A 978 -43.29 -7.42 -33.09
CA GLU A 978 -43.14 -6.03 -32.65
C GLU A 978 -43.78 -5.80 -31.28
N GLU A 979 -44.97 -6.34 -31.04
CA GLU A 979 -45.65 -6.25 -29.74
C GLU A 979 -44.85 -6.97 -28.65
N TYR A 980 -44.36 -8.17 -28.94
CA TYR A 980 -43.52 -8.96 -28.04
C TYR A 980 -42.20 -8.21 -27.71
N GLN A 981 -41.56 -7.62 -28.72
CA GLN A 981 -40.37 -6.79 -28.55
C GLN A 981 -40.67 -5.54 -27.72
N SER A 982 -41.80 -4.86 -27.94
CA SER A 982 -42.17 -3.65 -27.21
C SER A 982 -42.34 -3.89 -25.71
N VAL A 983 -42.94 -5.03 -25.31
CA VAL A 983 -43.11 -5.38 -23.89
C VAL A 983 -41.76 -5.72 -23.25
N ARG A 984 -40.88 -6.43 -23.99
CA ARG A 984 -39.51 -6.68 -23.52
C ARG A 984 -38.71 -5.39 -23.38
N GLU A 985 -38.86 -4.45 -24.30
CA GLU A 985 -38.20 -3.15 -24.22
C GLU A 985 -38.65 -2.34 -23.01
N ASP A 986 -39.94 -2.37 -22.67
CA ASP A 986 -40.48 -1.77 -21.46
C ASP A 986 -39.88 -2.39 -20.19
N TRP A 987 -39.84 -3.73 -20.05
CA TRP A 987 -39.18 -4.39 -18.91
C TRP A 987 -37.71 -4.03 -18.80
N LYS A 988 -36.99 -4.02 -19.93
CA LYS A 988 -35.60 -3.60 -19.95
C LYS A 988 -35.43 -2.11 -19.65
N TYR A 989 -36.42 -1.26 -19.92
CA TYR A 989 -36.42 0.16 -19.54
C TYR A 989 -36.67 0.33 -18.04
N VAL A 990 -37.62 -0.44 -17.47
CA VAL A 990 -37.83 -0.50 -16.01
C VAL A 990 -36.54 -0.87 -15.28
N ALA A 991 -35.81 -1.90 -15.74
CA ALA A 991 -34.51 -2.27 -15.19
C ALA A 991 -33.48 -1.11 -15.24
N MET A 992 -33.44 -0.37 -16.35
CA MET A 992 -32.56 0.80 -16.50
C MET A 992 -32.95 1.96 -15.57
N VAL A 993 -34.25 2.16 -15.33
CA VAL A 993 -34.74 3.19 -14.41
C VAL A 993 -34.36 2.84 -12.97
N ILE A 994 -34.49 1.57 -12.59
CA ILE A 994 -34.06 1.05 -11.28
C ILE A 994 -32.54 1.26 -11.12
N ASP A 995 -31.73 0.91 -12.13
CA ASP A 995 -30.29 1.12 -12.12
C ASP A 995 -29.90 2.59 -11.86
N ARG A 996 -30.56 3.53 -12.53
CA ARG A 996 -30.27 4.97 -12.39
C ARG A 996 -30.70 5.53 -11.04
N LEU A 997 -31.85 5.08 -10.52
CA LEU A 997 -32.32 5.45 -9.19
C LEU A 997 -31.31 5.01 -8.13
N LEU A 998 -30.91 3.74 -8.18
CA LEU A 998 -29.96 3.16 -7.24
C LEU A 998 -28.58 3.80 -7.35
N LEU A 999 -28.12 4.13 -8.57
CA LEU A 999 -26.87 4.86 -8.75
C LEU A 999 -26.87 6.17 -7.94
N TYR A 1000 -27.93 6.98 -8.01
CA TYR A 1000 -27.97 8.25 -7.25
C TYR A 1000 -28.08 8.03 -5.74
N ILE A 1001 -28.85 7.03 -5.30
CA ILE A 1001 -28.97 6.68 -3.87
C ILE A 1001 -27.60 6.24 -3.33
N PHE A 1002 -26.95 5.28 -3.99
CA PHE A 1002 -25.64 4.78 -3.59
C PHE A 1002 -24.55 5.84 -3.71
N PHE A 1003 -24.61 6.72 -4.71
CA PHE A 1003 -23.69 7.87 -4.79
C PHE A 1003 -23.81 8.76 -3.56
N GLY A 1004 -25.03 9.12 -3.17
CA GLY A 1004 -25.28 9.95 -1.99
C GLY A 1004 -24.81 9.28 -0.70
N VAL A 1005 -25.09 7.97 -0.53
CA VAL A 1005 -24.66 7.22 0.66
C VAL A 1005 -23.14 7.05 0.71
N THR A 1006 -22.49 6.71 -0.40
CA THR A 1006 -21.02 6.57 -0.46
C THR A 1006 -20.34 7.92 -0.23
N LEU A 1007 -20.74 8.98 -0.93
CA LEU A 1007 -20.16 10.31 -0.78
C LEU A 1007 -20.38 10.86 0.64
N GLY A 1008 -21.60 10.76 1.15
CA GLY A 1008 -21.94 11.19 2.51
C GLY A 1008 -21.19 10.38 3.58
N GLY A 1009 -21.05 9.06 3.38
CA GLY A 1009 -20.27 8.19 4.25
C GLY A 1009 -18.78 8.55 4.26
N THR A 1010 -18.16 8.73 3.09
CA THR A 1010 -16.74 9.11 3.00
C THR A 1010 -16.48 10.48 3.63
N VAL A 1011 -17.30 11.49 3.31
CA VAL A 1011 -17.15 12.83 3.88
C VAL A 1011 -17.42 12.83 5.39
N GLY A 1012 -18.47 12.15 5.83
CA GLY A 1012 -18.82 12.05 7.25
C GLY A 1012 -17.71 11.40 8.07
N VAL A 1013 -17.11 10.32 7.57
CA VAL A 1013 -15.99 9.63 8.24
C VAL A 1013 -14.75 10.52 8.28
N LEU A 1014 -14.33 11.11 7.17
CA LEU A 1014 -13.12 11.96 7.14
C LEU A 1014 -13.26 13.22 8.01
N LEU A 1015 -14.45 13.83 8.06
CA LEU A 1015 -14.69 15.02 8.90
C LEU A 1015 -14.93 14.68 10.38
N SER A 1016 -15.18 13.41 10.72
CA SER A 1016 -15.33 13.00 12.13
C SER A 1016 -14.00 12.95 12.87
N ALA A 1017 -12.87 12.86 12.15
CA ALA A 1017 -11.55 12.81 12.77
C ALA A 1017 -11.07 14.23 13.11
N PRO A 1018 -10.75 14.52 14.39
CA PRO A 1018 -10.50 15.89 14.86
C PRO A 1018 -9.22 16.51 14.28
N ASN A 1019 -8.18 15.70 14.07
CA ASN A 1019 -6.82 16.16 13.76
C ASN A 1019 -6.40 15.93 12.30
N VAL A 1020 -7.36 15.79 11.37
CA VAL A 1020 -7.06 15.44 9.96
C VAL A 1020 -6.24 16.52 9.24
N PHE A 1021 -6.43 17.79 9.61
CA PHE A 1021 -5.80 18.94 8.95
C PHE A 1021 -4.75 19.66 9.81
N GLU A 1022 -4.42 19.12 10.99
CA GLU A 1022 -3.48 19.76 11.91
C GLU A 1022 -2.06 19.25 11.66
N PHE A 1023 -1.17 20.16 11.23
CA PHE A 1023 0.25 19.87 11.06
C PHE A 1023 1.00 20.15 12.37
N VAL A 1024 1.91 19.26 12.76
CA VAL A 1024 2.72 19.38 13.97
C VAL A 1024 4.15 19.74 13.60
N ASP A 1025 4.65 20.87 14.13
CA ASP A 1025 6.07 21.19 14.09
C ASP A 1025 6.77 20.64 15.33
N GLN A 1026 7.36 19.46 15.17
CA GLN A 1026 7.97 18.73 16.27
C GLN A 1026 9.20 19.44 16.87
N ALA A 1027 9.99 20.13 16.04
CA ALA A 1027 11.20 20.81 16.51
C ALA A 1027 10.83 21.98 17.44
N GLN A 1028 9.79 22.73 17.07
CA GLN A 1028 9.29 23.82 17.91
C GLN A 1028 8.74 23.30 19.24
N ILE A 1029 7.95 22.22 19.22
CA ILE A 1029 7.36 21.64 20.44
C ILE A 1029 8.45 21.12 21.39
N VAL A 1030 9.40 20.33 20.89
CA VAL A 1030 10.49 19.79 21.72
C VAL A 1030 11.34 20.91 22.33
N SER A 1031 11.68 21.95 21.56
CA SER A 1031 12.43 23.11 22.11
C SER A 1031 11.65 23.85 23.21
N ARG A 1032 10.33 23.95 23.07
CA ARG A 1032 9.47 24.58 24.08
C ARG A 1032 9.37 23.71 25.33
N LEU A 1033 9.19 22.41 25.16
CA LEU A 1033 9.10 21.46 26.26
C LEU A 1033 10.42 21.33 27.02
N SER A 1034 11.56 21.32 26.32
CA SER A 1034 12.88 21.26 26.97
C SER A 1034 13.14 22.51 27.82
N LEU A 1035 12.74 23.70 27.38
CA LEU A 1035 12.82 24.92 28.20
C LEU A 1035 11.87 24.85 29.41
N LEU A 1036 10.62 24.44 29.21
CA LEU A 1036 9.62 24.33 30.28
C LEU A 1036 10.07 23.36 31.39
N TYR A 1037 10.64 22.22 31.01
CA TYR A 1037 11.06 21.18 31.94
C TYR A 1037 12.51 21.32 32.41
N ARG A 1038 13.15 22.48 32.20
CA ARG A 1038 14.47 22.79 32.77
C ARG A 1038 14.39 23.77 33.94
N GLY A 1039 13.21 24.33 34.23
CA GLY A 1039 13.04 25.35 35.26
C GLY A 1039 13.70 26.70 34.91
N GLU A 1040 14.21 26.85 33.68
CA GLU A 1040 14.71 28.09 33.11
C GLU A 1040 13.53 28.85 32.46
N THR A 1041 12.67 29.45 33.29
CA THR A 1041 11.63 30.39 32.81
C THR A 1041 12.14 31.80 32.72
#